data_AF-A0A6G8G1U2-F1
#
_entry.id   AF-A0A6G8G1U2-F1
#
_cell.length_a   1.000
_cell.length_b   1.000
_cell.length_c   1.000
_cell.angle_alpha   90.00
_cell.angle_beta   90.00
_cell.angle_gamma   90.00
#
_symmetry.space_group_name_H-M   'P 1'
#
loop_
_entity.id
_entity.type
_entity.pdbx_description
1 polymer ?
#
loop_
_entity_poly.entity_id
_entity_poly.type
_entity_poly.pdbx_seq_one_letter_code
_entity_poly.pdbx_strand_id
1 'polypeptide(L)'
;MRSPAPRALLGAASVAVALAAADTYVVVLALTDMMRGVGVGIDSLQRATPIVSGFLLGYVAVLPLVGRLADLVDRRRVLLGCLAVFVVGSMVTALAVELPVLVTGRVVQGVGGGGLVPATLALVADLWPAGRRGVPLGVVGAVQELGSVLGPVLGAAVLVVADWRAIFWLGALAGVVLAGAVVVTGGGGVQRPRVLPAVLGALAVATGWLALAAPESLVTSVDLGVPFVPFGDATSRLATPIGVVAAVLTVLALGATMRGRWAALRRVDLLGAALVGGALGAVVLTFAAADPEREVVGPLGYALLPVAALLVAAYVVHHRRALSPLVPRGLVRGRLVRALGVSLLVGVALVAVVVDVPLLARLVPATEGGDTIGQSEAALVLVRFLVAVPVGALAGGWLLRRAGAGVVAGGGLALTATGLGVMSTWDGASLEHWTSTPVLAVTGLGIGLALAPVNDAALAESSDDTHGTASALVVVARMVGMVVGLALLTAVGLHAYYGAVAALPDPTDTDALRAAAVVQVSSVFRGATGAAVLGALLALTLGRSTTRSAATVPGGCRRLGAGSVGGMATTSELLLDVLDRVRETVRGLLDDIPEERLSEPPVDGANTVAWLVWHLTRVLDTHVADAFDRDVVWTTDGWYDRFALPFPASAHGYGMDYDDVLAVRASAADLRGYFDATVALVADALGTVTDAHLDRVVDEDWDPPVTLGVRLVSALNDATQHVGQAAYAAGILTRH
;
A
#
# COMPACT_ATOMS: atom_id res chain seq x y z
N MET A 1 12.38 2.16 -9.35
CA MET A 1 13.03 0.83 -9.55
C MET A 1 12.64 0.28 -10.91
N ARG A 2 13.57 -0.18 -11.76
CA ARG A 2 13.24 -1.01 -12.93
C ARG A 2 13.54 -2.46 -12.56
N SER A 3 12.53 -3.22 -12.11
CA SER A 3 12.68 -4.67 -11.94
C SER A 3 12.78 -5.32 -13.32
N PRO A 4 13.63 -6.34 -13.52
CA PRO A 4 13.72 -7.10 -14.77
C PRO A 4 12.44 -7.91 -15.05
N ALA A 5 11.59 -8.13 -14.04
CA ALA A 5 10.36 -8.90 -14.16
C ALA A 5 9.22 -8.31 -13.28
N PRO A 6 8.67 -7.14 -13.63
CA PRO A 6 7.70 -6.42 -12.79
C PRO A 6 6.42 -7.22 -12.51
N ARG A 7 5.98 -8.04 -13.47
CA ARG A 7 4.81 -8.93 -13.31
C ARG A 7 5.08 -10.07 -12.33
N ALA A 8 6.27 -10.67 -12.37
CA ALA A 8 6.64 -11.76 -11.46
C ALA A 8 6.83 -11.26 -10.03
N LEU A 9 7.43 -10.07 -9.88
CA LEU A 9 7.57 -9.41 -8.60
C LEU A 9 6.20 -9.07 -7.98
N LEU A 10 5.27 -8.53 -8.78
CA LEU A 10 3.89 -8.32 -8.33
C LEU A 10 3.23 -9.64 -7.96
N GLY A 11 3.39 -10.70 -8.77
CA GLY A 11 2.85 -12.02 -8.47
C GLY A 11 3.31 -12.54 -7.10
N ALA A 12 4.61 -12.50 -6.81
CA ALA A 12 5.15 -12.90 -5.51
C ALA A 12 4.61 -12.05 -4.35
N ALA A 13 4.53 -10.72 -4.55
CA ALA A 13 3.97 -9.81 -3.54
C ALA A 13 2.48 -10.04 -3.30
N SER A 14 1.69 -10.28 -4.35
CA SER A 14 0.27 -10.63 -4.25
C SER A 14 0.07 -11.96 -3.53
N VAL A 15 0.88 -12.99 -3.81
CA VAL A 15 0.78 -14.28 -3.10
C VAL A 15 1.16 -14.12 -1.62
N ALA A 16 2.12 -13.24 -1.28
CA ALA A 16 2.42 -12.89 0.11
C ALA A 16 1.21 -12.23 0.80
N VAL A 17 0.51 -11.34 0.11
CA VAL A 17 -0.75 -10.76 0.61
C VAL A 17 -1.82 -11.84 0.82
N ALA A 18 -2.00 -12.78 -0.12
CA ALA A 18 -2.92 -13.90 0.05
C ALA A 18 -2.56 -14.78 1.24
N LEU A 19 -1.27 -15.05 1.48
CA LEU A 19 -0.82 -15.84 2.62
C LEU A 19 -1.24 -15.18 3.94
N ALA A 20 -1.01 -13.88 4.10
CA ALA A 20 -1.44 -13.16 5.30
C ALA A 20 -2.96 -13.07 5.44
N ALA A 21 -3.68 -12.90 4.33
CA ALA A 21 -5.14 -12.93 4.33
C ALA A 21 -5.70 -14.31 4.72
N ALA A 22 -5.14 -15.39 4.17
CA ALA A 22 -5.50 -16.76 4.54
C ALA A 22 -5.26 -17.04 6.02
N ASP A 23 -4.10 -16.63 6.55
CA ASP A 23 -3.73 -16.79 7.95
C ASP A 23 -4.64 -16.04 8.94
N THR A 24 -5.31 -14.98 8.46
CA THR A 24 -6.32 -14.25 9.25
C THR A 24 -7.51 -15.16 9.59
N TYR A 25 -7.92 -16.01 8.64
CA TYR A 25 -9.15 -16.80 8.73
C TYR A 25 -8.93 -18.31 8.94
N VAL A 26 -7.73 -18.83 8.66
CA VAL A 26 -7.37 -20.25 8.86
C VAL A 26 -7.61 -20.72 10.29
N VAL A 27 -7.42 -19.83 11.25
CA VAL A 27 -7.56 -20.11 12.70
C VAL A 27 -9.01 -20.37 13.10
N VAL A 28 -9.99 -19.88 12.33
CA VAL A 28 -11.42 -20.01 12.68
C VAL A 28 -11.81 -21.48 12.86
N LEU A 29 -11.32 -22.38 12.00
CA LEU A 29 -11.59 -23.82 12.10
C LEU A 29 -10.60 -24.58 13.00
N ALA A 30 -9.42 -24.01 13.26
CA ALA A 30 -8.40 -24.61 14.11
C ALA A 30 -8.52 -24.21 15.59
N LEU A 31 -9.38 -23.24 15.93
CA LEU A 31 -9.41 -22.59 17.25
C LEU A 31 -9.60 -23.59 18.40
N THR A 32 -10.50 -24.56 18.25
CA THR A 32 -10.78 -25.57 19.28
C THR A 32 -9.58 -26.49 19.54
N ASP A 33 -8.90 -26.93 18.48
CA ASP A 33 -7.69 -27.75 18.61
C ASP A 33 -6.50 -26.94 19.15
N MET A 34 -6.40 -25.66 18.77
CA MET A 34 -5.42 -24.74 19.35
C MET A 34 -5.65 -24.57 20.86
N MET A 35 -6.89 -24.37 21.30
CA MET A 35 -7.25 -24.25 22.72
C MET A 35 -6.84 -25.48 23.52
N ARG A 36 -7.20 -26.68 23.03
CA ARG A 36 -6.79 -27.95 23.64
C ARG A 36 -5.27 -28.07 23.68
N GLY A 37 -4.58 -27.68 22.61
CA GLY A 37 -3.14 -27.75 22.46
C GLY A 37 -2.33 -26.82 23.38
N VAL A 38 -2.97 -25.82 24.01
CA VAL A 38 -2.36 -24.93 25.01
C VAL A 38 -2.98 -25.07 26.41
N GLY A 39 -3.75 -26.13 26.65
CA GLY A 39 -4.32 -26.46 27.96
C GLY A 39 -5.51 -25.57 28.36
N VAL A 40 -6.19 -24.93 27.43
CA VAL A 40 -7.41 -24.15 27.68
C VAL A 40 -8.64 -25.03 27.44
N GLY A 41 -9.45 -25.24 28.48
CA GLY A 41 -10.70 -25.99 28.38
C GLY A 41 -11.70 -25.33 27.41
N ILE A 42 -12.48 -26.16 26.71
CA ILE A 42 -13.46 -25.73 25.68
C ILE A 42 -14.52 -24.82 26.31
N ASP A 43 -14.83 -25.03 27.59
CA ASP A 43 -15.78 -24.28 28.42
C ASP A 43 -15.35 -22.83 28.66
N SER A 44 -14.11 -22.47 28.29
CA SER A 44 -13.54 -21.12 28.41
C SER A 44 -13.22 -20.49 27.06
N LEU A 45 -14.13 -20.61 26.08
CA LEU A 45 -13.97 -20.04 24.74
C LEU A 45 -13.58 -18.55 24.75
N GLN A 46 -14.09 -17.78 25.72
CA GLN A 46 -13.74 -16.36 25.90
C GLN A 46 -12.24 -16.13 26.16
N ARG A 47 -11.53 -17.08 26.81
CA ARG A 47 -10.07 -16.99 26.99
C ARG A 47 -9.30 -17.20 25.69
N ALA A 48 -9.93 -17.75 24.66
CA ALA A 48 -9.33 -18.01 23.36
C ALA A 48 -9.51 -16.85 22.36
N THR A 49 -10.42 -15.90 22.63
CA THR A 49 -10.63 -14.70 21.81
C THR A 49 -9.33 -13.95 21.46
N PRO A 50 -8.36 -13.77 22.39
CA PRO A 50 -7.07 -13.14 22.09
C PRO A 50 -6.23 -13.82 21.00
N ILE A 51 -6.48 -15.10 20.69
CA ILE A 51 -5.77 -15.84 19.64
C ILE A 51 -6.06 -15.24 18.27
N VAL A 52 -7.32 -14.91 18.01
CA VAL A 52 -7.78 -14.31 16.74
C VAL A 52 -7.56 -12.81 16.77
N SER A 53 -7.98 -12.13 17.84
CA SER A 53 -7.90 -10.67 17.94
C SER A 53 -6.47 -10.16 18.06
N GLY A 54 -5.53 -10.95 18.58
CA GLY A 54 -4.10 -10.61 18.64
C GLY A 54 -3.49 -10.41 17.26
N PHE A 55 -3.79 -11.29 16.29
CA PHE A 55 -3.35 -11.11 14.91
C PHE A 55 -3.93 -9.83 14.30
N LEU A 56 -5.24 -9.63 14.43
CA LEU A 56 -5.91 -8.43 13.92
C LEU A 56 -5.36 -7.14 14.54
N LEU A 57 -5.06 -7.17 15.83
CA LEU A 57 -4.45 -6.05 16.56
C LEU A 57 -3.08 -5.70 15.97
N GLY A 58 -2.20 -6.68 15.82
CA GLY A 58 -0.88 -6.47 15.21
C GLY A 58 -0.99 -5.96 13.77
N TYR A 59 -1.93 -6.54 13.00
CA TYR A 59 -2.20 -6.18 11.62
C TYR A 59 -2.64 -4.72 11.49
N VAL A 60 -3.67 -4.31 12.22
CA VAL A 60 -4.25 -2.96 12.13
C VAL A 60 -3.31 -1.89 12.70
N ALA A 61 -2.62 -2.19 13.81
CA ALA A 61 -1.76 -1.21 14.48
C ALA A 61 -0.58 -0.76 13.62
N VAL A 62 -0.04 -1.67 12.80
CA VAL A 62 1.19 -1.43 12.01
C VAL A 62 0.91 -0.97 10.58
N LEU A 63 -0.33 -1.11 10.09
CA LEU A 63 -0.69 -0.72 8.72
C LEU A 63 -0.29 0.73 8.35
N PRO A 64 -0.65 1.76 9.14
CA PRO A 64 -0.31 3.15 8.82
C PRO A 64 1.20 3.40 8.89
N LEU A 65 1.89 2.75 9.83
CA LEU A 65 3.34 2.84 10.01
C LEU A 65 4.07 2.28 8.79
N VAL A 66 3.69 1.08 8.33
CA VAL A 66 4.30 0.45 7.17
C VAL A 66 3.95 1.18 5.89
N GLY A 67 2.74 1.71 5.76
CA GLY A 67 2.37 2.61 4.66
C GLY A 67 3.34 3.78 4.53
N ARG A 68 3.60 4.48 5.65
CA ARG A 68 4.56 5.58 5.69
C ARG A 68 6.01 5.13 5.48
N LEU A 69 6.38 3.96 6.00
CA LEU A 69 7.72 3.40 5.80
C LEU A 69 7.96 3.03 4.33
N ALA A 70 6.95 2.49 3.63
CA ALA A 70 7.00 2.18 2.20
C ALA A 70 7.07 3.42 1.31
N ASP A 71 6.67 4.58 1.83
CA ASP A 71 6.83 5.87 1.16
C ASP A 71 8.25 6.44 1.33
N LEU A 72 8.99 6.05 2.39
CA LEU A 72 10.33 6.59 2.70
C LEU A 72 11.49 5.64 2.40
N VAL A 73 11.20 4.35 2.29
CA VAL A 73 12.19 3.28 2.11
C VAL A 73 11.77 2.45 0.91
N ASP A 74 12.77 1.87 0.24
CA ASP A 74 12.58 0.91 -0.85
C ASP A 74 11.46 -0.12 -0.54
N ARG A 75 10.41 -0.12 -1.37
CA ARG A 75 9.18 -0.90 -1.16
C ARG A 75 9.44 -2.40 -1.09
N ARG A 76 10.43 -2.90 -1.84
CA ARG A 76 10.86 -4.30 -1.79
C ARG A 76 11.49 -4.64 -0.44
N ARG A 77 12.34 -3.80 0.12
CA ARG A 77 12.91 -4.01 1.47
C ARG A 77 11.84 -4.01 2.55
N VAL A 78 10.84 -3.16 2.42
CA VAL A 78 9.69 -3.13 3.34
C VAL A 78 8.92 -4.45 3.24
N LEU A 79 8.60 -4.92 2.03
CA LEU A 79 7.93 -6.20 1.80
C LEU A 79 8.69 -7.39 2.41
N LEU A 80 10.02 -7.45 2.21
CA LEU A 80 10.87 -8.49 2.80
C LEU A 80 10.91 -8.42 4.33
N GLY A 81 10.92 -7.21 4.90
CA GLY A 81 10.83 -7.01 6.35
C GLY A 81 9.51 -7.54 6.92
N CYS A 82 8.39 -7.23 6.26
CA CYS A 82 7.07 -7.73 6.62
C CYS A 82 6.99 -9.26 6.56
N LEU A 83 7.50 -9.89 5.49
CA LEU A 83 7.59 -11.34 5.38
C LEU A 83 8.45 -11.96 6.49
N ALA A 84 9.61 -11.38 6.79
CA ALA A 84 10.48 -11.88 7.86
C ALA A 84 9.76 -11.85 9.22
N VAL A 85 9.07 -10.74 9.54
CA VAL A 85 8.30 -10.63 10.79
C VAL A 85 7.13 -11.62 10.82
N PHE A 86 6.44 -11.81 9.69
CA PHE A 86 5.38 -12.81 9.56
C PHE A 86 5.89 -14.22 9.82
N VAL A 87 7.01 -14.63 9.20
CA VAL A 87 7.62 -15.95 9.40
C VAL A 87 8.00 -16.17 10.87
N VAL A 88 8.64 -15.18 11.52
CA VAL A 88 9.00 -15.26 12.93
C VAL A 88 7.76 -15.44 13.81
N GLY A 89 6.71 -14.63 13.60
CA GLY A 89 5.46 -14.76 14.34
C GLY A 89 4.82 -16.13 14.15
N SER A 90 4.79 -16.63 12.92
CA SER A 90 4.25 -17.95 12.58
C SER A 90 5.02 -19.08 13.28
N MET A 91 6.35 -19.02 13.31
CA MET A 91 7.18 -19.99 14.04
C MET A 91 6.92 -19.96 15.55
N VAL A 92 6.80 -18.77 16.14
CA VAL A 92 6.48 -18.62 17.58
C VAL A 92 5.12 -19.23 17.88
N THR A 93 4.11 -19.01 17.03
CA THR A 93 2.78 -19.61 17.19
C THR A 93 2.82 -21.13 17.03
N ALA A 94 3.58 -21.67 16.07
CA ALA A 94 3.73 -23.11 15.87
C ALA A 94 4.38 -23.81 17.07
N LEU A 95 5.34 -23.15 17.73
CA LEU A 95 6.05 -23.67 18.90
C LEU A 95 5.29 -23.44 20.22
N ALA A 96 4.19 -22.71 20.20
CA ALA A 96 3.47 -22.36 21.42
C ALA A 96 2.84 -23.58 22.08
N VAL A 97 2.96 -23.64 23.40
CA VAL A 97 2.35 -24.67 24.28
C VAL A 97 1.56 -24.04 25.43
N GLU A 98 1.60 -22.70 25.54
CA GLU A 98 0.76 -21.92 26.44
C GLU A 98 0.10 -20.73 25.71
N LEU A 99 -1.04 -20.28 26.23
CA LEU A 99 -1.84 -19.21 25.64
C LEU A 99 -1.07 -17.88 25.45
N PRO A 100 -0.29 -17.37 26.42
CA PRO A 100 0.42 -16.09 26.25
C PRO A 100 1.43 -16.09 25.10
N VAL A 101 2.18 -17.18 24.92
CA VAL A 101 3.13 -17.33 23.82
C VAL A 101 2.40 -17.44 22.48
N LEU A 102 1.31 -18.21 22.45
CA LEU A 102 0.50 -18.36 21.26
C LEU A 102 -0.03 -16.99 20.79
N VAL A 103 -0.63 -16.23 21.70
CA VAL A 103 -1.16 -14.88 21.43
C VAL A 103 -0.04 -13.93 21.01
N THR A 104 1.12 -13.99 21.66
CA THR A 104 2.29 -13.17 21.28
C THR A 104 2.76 -13.47 19.86
N GLY A 105 2.87 -14.75 19.50
CA GLY A 105 3.19 -15.17 18.13
C GLY A 105 2.17 -14.63 17.13
N ARG A 106 0.87 -14.70 17.45
CA ARG A 106 -0.21 -14.16 16.61
C ARG A 106 -0.09 -12.67 16.42
N VAL A 107 0.20 -11.90 17.47
CA VAL A 107 0.42 -10.44 17.37
C VAL A 107 1.60 -10.13 16.45
N VAL A 108 2.75 -10.80 16.64
CA VAL A 108 3.94 -10.62 15.80
C VAL A 108 3.64 -11.00 14.34
N GLN A 109 2.93 -12.10 14.13
CA GLN A 109 2.53 -12.55 12.80
C GLN A 109 1.61 -11.53 12.11
N GLY A 110 0.66 -10.97 12.85
CA GLY A 110 -0.23 -9.90 12.41
C GLY A 110 0.54 -8.64 12.01
N VAL A 111 1.53 -8.22 12.79
CA VAL A 111 2.42 -7.09 12.46
C VAL A 111 3.10 -7.29 11.11
N GLY A 112 3.62 -8.50 10.86
CA GLY A 112 4.22 -8.86 9.57
C GLY A 112 3.19 -8.84 8.43
N GLY A 113 2.05 -9.51 8.62
CA GLY A 113 0.99 -9.64 7.62
C GLY A 113 0.34 -8.32 7.24
N GLY A 114 0.09 -7.44 8.22
CA GLY A 114 -0.54 -6.13 8.03
C GLY A 114 0.25 -5.20 7.13
N GLY A 115 1.58 -5.29 7.17
CA GLY A 115 2.44 -4.48 6.31
C GLY A 115 2.48 -4.92 4.84
N LEU A 116 2.10 -6.16 4.52
CA LEU A 116 2.23 -6.71 3.16
C LEU A 116 1.29 -6.03 2.17
N VAL A 117 0.05 -5.73 2.57
CA VAL A 117 -0.95 -5.07 1.71
C VAL A 117 -0.50 -3.66 1.29
N PRO A 118 -0.22 -2.71 2.20
CA PRO A 118 0.20 -1.38 1.79
C PRO A 118 1.55 -1.39 1.06
N ALA A 119 2.50 -2.27 1.45
CA ALA A 119 3.77 -2.40 0.73
C ALA A 119 3.55 -2.88 -0.73
N THR A 120 2.63 -3.81 -0.96
CA THR A 120 2.32 -4.34 -2.30
C THR A 120 1.52 -3.34 -3.15
N LEU A 121 0.54 -2.65 -2.58
CA LEU A 121 -0.21 -1.60 -3.29
C LEU A 121 0.70 -0.42 -3.66
N ALA A 122 1.61 -0.05 -2.76
CA ALA A 122 2.67 0.90 -3.08
C ALA A 122 3.57 0.32 -4.19
N LEU A 123 4.01 -0.94 -4.13
CA LEU A 123 4.82 -1.52 -5.19
C LEU A 123 4.15 -1.44 -6.58
N VAL A 124 2.82 -1.61 -6.65
CA VAL A 124 2.05 -1.41 -7.89
C VAL A 124 2.18 0.02 -8.42
N ALA A 125 2.12 1.02 -7.55
CA ALA A 125 2.24 2.42 -7.96
C ALA A 125 3.62 2.76 -8.55
N ASP A 126 4.69 2.08 -8.12
CA ASP A 126 6.05 2.23 -8.67
C ASP A 126 6.23 1.53 -10.02
N LEU A 127 5.56 0.39 -10.19
CA LEU A 127 5.75 -0.48 -11.35
C LEU A 127 4.83 -0.12 -12.52
N TRP A 128 3.69 0.54 -12.26
CA TRP A 128 2.71 0.92 -13.29
C TRP A 128 2.36 2.42 -13.25
N PRO A 129 2.27 3.09 -14.42
CA PRO A 129 1.84 4.49 -14.51
C PRO A 129 0.35 4.64 -14.17
N ALA A 130 -0.05 5.83 -13.70
CA ALA A 130 -1.39 6.11 -13.15
C ALA A 130 -2.57 5.56 -13.98
N GLY A 131 -2.54 5.71 -15.31
CA GLY A 131 -3.60 5.21 -16.20
C GLY A 131 -3.69 3.68 -16.36
N ARG A 132 -2.71 2.91 -15.84
CA ARG A 132 -2.60 1.45 -15.98
C ARG A 132 -2.58 0.71 -14.65
N ARG A 133 -2.76 1.39 -13.51
CA ARG A 133 -2.73 0.80 -12.16
C ARG A 133 -3.98 -0.02 -11.81
N GLY A 134 -5.13 0.28 -12.42
CA GLY A 134 -6.42 -0.31 -12.04
C GLY A 134 -6.48 -1.85 -12.07
N VAL A 135 -5.91 -2.50 -13.09
CA VAL A 135 -5.87 -3.97 -13.16
C VAL A 135 -4.90 -4.56 -12.13
N PRO A 136 -3.63 -4.13 -12.04
CA PRO A 136 -2.73 -4.54 -10.96
C PRO A 136 -3.30 -4.36 -9.54
N LEU A 137 -3.92 -3.20 -9.25
CA LEU A 137 -4.58 -2.96 -7.96
C LEU A 137 -5.76 -3.92 -7.73
N GLY A 138 -6.54 -4.19 -8.78
CA GLY A 138 -7.61 -5.19 -8.76
C GLY A 138 -7.08 -6.62 -8.52
N VAL A 139 -5.93 -6.99 -9.09
CA VAL A 139 -5.28 -8.29 -8.84
C VAL A 139 -4.85 -8.41 -7.38
N VAL A 140 -4.20 -7.39 -6.81
CA VAL A 140 -3.80 -7.41 -5.39
C VAL A 140 -5.01 -7.57 -4.48
N GLY A 141 -6.07 -6.79 -4.72
CA GLY A 141 -7.32 -6.91 -3.97
C GLY A 141 -7.98 -8.27 -4.14
N ALA A 142 -8.08 -8.78 -5.37
CA ALA A 142 -8.67 -10.08 -5.65
C ALA A 142 -7.91 -11.23 -4.99
N VAL A 143 -6.57 -11.19 -5.02
CA VAL A 143 -5.72 -12.21 -4.39
C VAL A 143 -5.80 -12.13 -2.87
N GLN A 144 -5.90 -10.92 -2.29
CA GLN A 144 -6.16 -10.73 -0.87
C GLN A 144 -7.47 -11.40 -0.44
N GLU A 145 -8.57 -11.10 -1.13
CA GLU A 145 -9.87 -11.68 -0.80
C GLU A 145 -9.89 -13.18 -1.10
N LEU A 146 -9.24 -13.65 -2.17
CA LEU A 146 -9.10 -15.08 -2.43
C LEU A 146 -8.37 -15.79 -1.28
N GLY A 147 -7.34 -15.16 -0.73
CA GLY A 147 -6.64 -15.64 0.47
C GLY A 147 -7.59 -15.82 1.65
N SER A 148 -8.45 -14.84 1.94
CA SER A 148 -9.42 -14.94 3.04
C SER A 148 -10.42 -16.10 2.84
N VAL A 149 -10.83 -16.38 1.60
CA VAL A 149 -11.66 -17.55 1.24
C VAL A 149 -10.94 -18.87 1.49
N LEU A 150 -9.70 -18.95 1.02
CA LEU A 150 -8.93 -20.19 1.05
C LEU A 150 -8.44 -20.50 2.47
N GLY A 151 -8.32 -19.50 3.35
CA GLY A 151 -7.87 -19.65 4.74
C GLY A 151 -8.56 -20.81 5.47
N PRO A 152 -9.88 -20.77 5.72
CA PRO A 152 -10.59 -21.85 6.41
C PRO A 152 -10.43 -23.21 5.69
N VAL A 153 -10.53 -23.24 4.36
CA VAL A 153 -10.40 -24.47 3.56
C VAL A 153 -9.02 -25.11 3.75
N LEU A 154 -7.96 -24.31 3.68
CA LEU A 154 -6.58 -24.74 3.93
C LEU A 154 -6.42 -25.24 5.36
N GLY A 155 -7.01 -24.56 6.34
CA GLY A 155 -6.97 -24.96 7.74
C GLY A 155 -7.61 -26.32 7.95
N ALA A 156 -8.84 -26.51 7.44
CA ALA A 156 -9.54 -27.80 7.48
C ALA A 156 -8.74 -28.91 6.80
N ALA A 157 -8.19 -28.65 5.61
CA ALA A 157 -7.41 -29.64 4.86
C ALA A 157 -6.15 -30.09 5.62
N VAL A 158 -5.47 -29.16 6.30
CA VAL A 158 -4.30 -29.50 7.13
C VAL A 158 -4.70 -30.30 8.36
N LEU A 159 -5.77 -29.90 9.06
CA LEU A 159 -6.24 -30.56 10.28
C LEU A 159 -6.67 -32.03 10.07
N VAL A 160 -7.00 -32.41 8.83
CA VAL A 160 -7.31 -33.82 8.48
C VAL A 160 -6.06 -34.71 8.53
N VAL A 161 -4.87 -34.16 8.27
CA VAL A 161 -3.63 -34.96 8.10
C VAL A 161 -2.55 -34.64 9.12
N ALA A 162 -2.61 -33.48 9.77
CA ALA A 162 -1.62 -32.98 10.71
C ALA A 162 -2.27 -32.13 11.80
N ASP A 163 -1.54 -31.89 12.89
CA ASP A 163 -2.02 -31.03 13.96
C ASP A 163 -2.01 -29.53 13.56
N TRP A 164 -2.69 -28.70 14.37
CA TRP A 164 -2.84 -27.27 14.10
C TRP A 164 -1.50 -26.52 13.96
N ARG A 165 -0.39 -27.01 14.53
CA ARG A 165 0.93 -26.37 14.40
C ARG A 165 1.45 -26.46 12.98
N ALA A 166 1.06 -27.48 12.22
CA ALA A 166 1.43 -27.64 10.82
C ALA A 166 0.95 -26.48 9.96
N ILE A 167 -0.21 -25.88 10.27
CA ILE A 167 -0.74 -24.68 9.59
C ILE A 167 0.30 -23.55 9.64
N PHE A 168 0.87 -23.31 10.81
CA PHE A 168 1.84 -22.26 11.03
C PHE A 168 3.23 -22.59 10.48
N TRP A 169 3.66 -23.86 10.56
CA TRP A 169 4.91 -24.28 9.89
C TRP A 169 4.85 -24.13 8.37
N LEU A 170 3.71 -24.49 7.75
CA LEU A 170 3.47 -24.28 6.32
C LEU A 170 3.44 -22.79 5.98
N GLY A 171 2.81 -21.96 6.82
CA GLY A 171 2.82 -20.51 6.68
C GLY A 171 4.23 -19.90 6.75
N ALA A 172 5.05 -20.34 7.70
CA ALA A 172 6.45 -19.95 7.83
C ALA A 172 7.27 -20.34 6.60
N LEU A 173 7.12 -21.59 6.13
CA LEU A 173 7.80 -22.09 4.92
C LEU A 173 7.40 -21.28 3.68
N ALA A 174 6.10 -21.04 3.49
CA ALA A 174 5.59 -20.24 2.38
C ALA A 174 6.15 -18.81 2.43
N GLY A 175 6.23 -18.19 3.61
CA GLY A 175 6.82 -16.87 3.79
C GLY A 175 8.30 -16.82 3.39
N VAL A 176 9.10 -17.85 3.71
CA VAL A 176 10.51 -17.96 3.30
C VAL A 176 10.64 -18.11 1.78
N VAL A 177 9.84 -19.00 1.18
CA VAL A 177 9.84 -19.21 -0.28
C VAL A 177 9.47 -17.92 -1.02
N LEU A 178 8.46 -17.20 -0.54
CA LEU A 178 8.02 -15.93 -1.12
C LEU A 178 9.06 -14.82 -0.95
N ALA A 179 9.75 -14.77 0.19
CA ALA A 179 10.88 -13.84 0.37
C ALA A 179 11.99 -14.12 -0.66
N GLY A 180 12.31 -15.40 -0.90
CA GLY A 180 13.22 -15.82 -1.96
C GLY A 180 12.76 -15.36 -3.35
N ALA A 181 11.48 -15.59 -3.68
CA ALA A 181 10.90 -15.17 -4.96
C ALA A 181 10.95 -13.64 -5.17
N VAL A 182 10.65 -12.85 -4.14
CA VAL A 182 10.77 -11.37 -4.15
C VAL A 182 12.23 -10.95 -4.35
N VAL A 183 13.18 -11.68 -3.76
CA VAL A 183 14.61 -11.40 -3.94
C VAL A 183 15.05 -11.64 -5.39
N VAL A 184 14.67 -12.78 -5.97
CA VAL A 184 15.04 -13.19 -7.32
C VAL A 184 14.41 -12.27 -8.38
N THR A 185 13.11 -12.00 -8.27
CA THR A 185 12.36 -11.20 -9.25
C THR A 185 12.62 -9.69 -9.15
N GLY A 186 13.06 -9.22 -7.98
CA GLY A 186 13.29 -7.80 -7.70
C GLY A 186 14.55 -7.19 -8.32
N GLY A 187 15.42 -7.97 -8.98
CA GLY A 187 16.53 -7.44 -9.79
C GLY A 187 17.62 -6.68 -9.04
N GLY A 188 17.93 -7.04 -7.80
CA GLY A 188 18.94 -6.34 -7.00
C GLY A 188 19.77 -7.33 -6.21
N GLY A 189 21.09 -7.14 -6.23
CA GLY A 189 22.04 -7.98 -5.51
C GLY A 189 21.69 -8.03 -4.01
N VAL A 190 21.73 -9.23 -3.43
CA VAL A 190 21.62 -9.40 -1.98
C VAL A 190 22.81 -8.67 -1.37
N GLN A 191 22.56 -7.55 -0.69
CA GLN A 191 23.62 -6.90 0.09
C GLN A 191 24.15 -7.92 1.09
N ARG A 192 25.47 -8.14 1.10
CA ARG A 192 26.09 -9.08 2.04
C ARG A 192 25.63 -8.70 3.46
N PRO A 193 25.04 -9.64 4.22
CA PRO A 193 24.57 -9.34 5.56
C PRO A 193 25.76 -8.87 6.39
N ARG A 194 25.54 -7.83 7.20
CA ARG A 194 26.55 -7.41 8.17
C ARG A 194 26.75 -8.55 9.15
N VAL A 195 28.01 -8.93 9.39
CA VAL A 195 28.38 -10.11 10.19
C VAL A 195 27.77 -10.03 11.59
N LEU A 196 27.92 -8.89 12.28
CA LEU A 196 27.44 -8.74 13.66
C LEU A 196 25.91 -8.92 13.80
N PRO A 197 25.04 -8.19 13.06
CA PRO A 197 23.60 -8.45 13.10
C PRO A 197 23.21 -9.87 12.69
N ALA A 198 23.91 -10.48 11.73
CA ALA A 198 23.63 -11.84 11.29
C ALA A 198 23.94 -12.86 12.40
N VAL A 199 25.08 -12.72 13.08
CA VAL A 199 25.46 -13.58 14.21
C VAL A 199 24.51 -13.38 15.39
N LEU A 200 24.23 -12.13 15.77
CA LEU A 200 23.29 -11.83 16.85
C LEU A 200 21.89 -12.38 16.53
N GLY A 201 21.43 -12.24 15.28
CA GLY A 201 20.15 -12.78 14.83
C GLY A 201 20.12 -14.31 14.86
N ALA A 202 21.18 -14.98 14.38
CA ALA A 202 21.28 -16.44 14.41
C ALA A 202 21.29 -16.98 15.85
N LEU A 203 22.03 -16.33 16.76
CA LEU A 203 22.03 -16.67 18.18
C LEU A 203 20.66 -16.43 18.80
N ALA A 204 20.01 -15.30 18.52
CA ALA A 204 18.67 -14.99 19.01
C ALA A 204 17.65 -16.06 18.59
N VAL A 205 17.67 -16.46 17.31
CA VAL A 205 16.82 -17.52 16.76
C VAL A 205 17.11 -18.85 17.44
N ALA A 206 18.38 -19.23 17.60
CA ALA A 206 18.76 -20.49 18.24
C ALA A 206 18.32 -20.54 19.71
N THR A 207 18.61 -19.50 20.49
CA THR A 207 18.21 -19.43 21.91
C THR A 207 16.70 -19.31 22.08
N GLY A 208 16.02 -18.58 21.19
CA GLY A 208 14.57 -18.45 21.21
C GLY A 208 13.87 -19.75 20.85
N TRP A 209 14.39 -20.48 19.87
CA TRP A 209 13.92 -21.82 19.55
C TRP A 209 14.12 -22.78 20.72
N LEU A 210 15.30 -22.78 21.36
CA LEU A 210 15.55 -23.60 22.54
C LEU A 210 14.59 -23.25 23.69
N ALA A 211 14.38 -21.96 23.96
CA ALA A 211 13.47 -21.50 25.00
C ALA A 211 12.03 -21.97 24.75
N LEU A 212 11.55 -21.87 23.51
CA LEU A 212 10.17 -22.23 23.15
C LEU A 212 9.97 -23.74 22.99
N ALA A 213 10.85 -24.42 22.25
CA ALA A 213 10.79 -25.86 22.03
C ALA A 213 11.01 -26.65 23.33
N ALA A 214 11.88 -26.14 24.21
CA ALA A 214 12.24 -26.71 25.51
C ALA A 214 12.44 -28.25 25.44
N PRO A 215 13.48 -28.74 24.72
CA PRO A 215 13.69 -30.17 24.52
C PRO A 215 13.83 -30.91 25.86
N GLU A 216 13.10 -32.00 26.05
CA GLU A 216 13.07 -32.74 27.32
C GLU A 216 14.46 -33.14 27.82
N SER A 217 15.36 -33.53 26.90
CA SER A 217 16.74 -33.90 27.22
C SER A 217 17.56 -32.78 27.87
N LEU A 218 17.23 -31.51 27.58
CA LEU A 218 17.88 -30.34 28.17
C LEU A 218 17.16 -29.90 29.44
N VAL A 219 15.83 -29.88 29.43
CA VAL A 219 15.01 -29.42 30.56
C VAL A 219 15.16 -30.34 31.78
N THR A 220 15.24 -31.66 31.57
CA THR A 220 15.38 -32.65 32.65
C THR A 220 16.83 -32.89 33.09
N SER A 221 17.81 -32.30 32.40
CA SER A 221 19.21 -32.40 32.75
C SER A 221 19.51 -31.64 34.05
N VAL A 222 20.22 -32.28 34.97
CA VAL A 222 20.65 -31.63 36.23
C VAL A 222 21.66 -30.51 35.95
N ASP A 223 22.54 -30.70 34.97
CA ASP A 223 23.60 -29.73 34.65
C ASP A 223 23.11 -28.64 33.69
N LEU A 224 22.25 -28.99 32.73
CA LEU A 224 21.83 -28.10 31.63
C LEU A 224 20.39 -27.58 31.75
N GLY A 225 19.62 -28.03 32.74
CA GLY A 225 18.22 -27.66 32.91
C GLY A 225 17.99 -26.29 33.56
N VAL A 226 18.96 -25.78 34.32
CA VAL A 226 18.85 -24.50 35.05
C VAL A 226 18.41 -23.32 34.17
N PRO A 227 18.93 -23.13 32.93
CA PRO A 227 18.48 -22.05 32.06
C PRO A 227 17.01 -22.14 31.60
N PHE A 228 16.36 -23.30 31.74
CA PHE A 228 14.97 -23.55 31.34
C PHE A 228 13.99 -23.43 32.51
N VAL A 229 14.48 -23.19 33.73
CA VAL A 229 13.62 -23.02 34.91
C VAL A 229 12.97 -21.62 34.87
N PRO A 230 11.63 -21.52 34.94
CA PRO A 230 10.94 -20.24 34.95
C PRO A 230 11.25 -19.41 36.21
N PHE A 231 11.16 -18.10 36.10
CA PHE A 231 11.32 -17.20 37.24
C PHE A 231 10.06 -17.19 38.12
N GLY A 232 10.24 -17.45 39.43
CA GLY A 232 9.14 -17.41 40.39
C GLY A 232 8.02 -18.38 40.02
N ASP A 233 6.77 -17.90 40.10
CA ASP A 233 5.58 -18.68 39.74
C ASP A 233 5.20 -18.57 38.25
N ALA A 234 6.09 -18.04 37.40
CA ALA A 234 5.80 -17.86 35.99
C ALA A 234 5.65 -19.21 35.29
N THR A 235 4.58 -19.39 34.53
CA THR A 235 4.31 -20.62 33.77
C THR A 235 4.79 -20.53 32.31
N SER A 236 5.31 -19.38 31.88
CA SER A 236 5.71 -19.19 30.49
C SER A 236 7.13 -19.67 30.21
N ARG A 237 7.31 -20.34 29.07
CA ARG A 237 8.62 -20.80 28.56
C ARG A 237 9.56 -19.64 28.20
N LEU A 238 9.01 -18.45 27.94
CA LEU A 238 9.82 -17.24 27.70
C LEU A 238 10.28 -16.57 29.00
N ALA A 239 9.64 -16.85 30.14
CA ALA A 239 10.00 -16.32 31.45
C ALA A 239 11.10 -17.16 32.12
N THR A 240 12.08 -17.61 31.33
CA THR A 240 13.23 -18.42 31.74
C THR A 240 14.52 -17.65 31.46
N PRO A 241 15.65 -17.99 32.12
CA PRO A 241 16.94 -17.37 31.79
C PRO A 241 17.30 -17.45 30.30
N ILE A 242 17.06 -18.59 29.65
CA ILE A 242 17.31 -18.75 28.21
C ILE A 242 16.33 -17.91 27.36
N GLY A 243 15.08 -17.78 27.78
CA GLY A 243 14.09 -16.89 27.15
C GLY A 243 14.48 -15.42 27.24
N VAL A 244 15.01 -14.97 28.39
CA VAL A 244 15.55 -13.61 28.56
C VAL A 244 16.77 -13.39 27.68
N VAL A 245 17.68 -14.35 27.59
CA VAL A 245 18.83 -14.28 26.67
C VAL A 245 18.36 -14.16 25.22
N ALA A 246 17.36 -14.93 24.82
CA ALA A 246 16.78 -14.83 23.47
C ALA A 246 16.17 -13.44 23.21
N ALA A 247 15.45 -12.88 24.18
CA ALA A 247 14.90 -11.53 24.08
C ALA A 247 16.00 -10.46 23.96
N VAL A 248 17.03 -10.54 24.80
CA VAL A 248 18.19 -9.62 24.76
C VAL A 248 18.92 -9.72 23.43
N LEU A 249 19.24 -10.93 22.95
CA LEU A 249 19.88 -11.15 21.66
C LEU A 249 19.03 -10.62 20.51
N THR A 250 17.70 -10.77 20.58
CA THR A 250 16.76 -10.21 19.61
C THR A 250 16.83 -8.68 19.60
N VAL A 251 16.80 -8.04 20.76
CA VAL A 251 16.94 -6.57 20.89
C VAL A 251 18.28 -6.09 20.37
N LEU A 252 19.37 -6.80 20.67
CA LEU A 252 20.72 -6.48 20.18
C LEU A 252 20.83 -6.65 18.66
N ALA A 253 20.28 -7.73 18.10
CA ALA A 253 20.24 -7.99 16.66
C ALA A 253 19.42 -6.92 15.93
N LEU A 254 18.25 -6.56 16.46
CA LEU A 254 17.43 -5.45 15.96
C LEU A 254 18.20 -4.13 16.02
N GLY A 255 18.79 -3.80 17.17
CA GLY A 255 19.58 -2.58 17.35
C GLY A 255 20.75 -2.49 16.38
N ALA A 256 21.48 -3.59 16.18
CA ALA A 256 22.62 -3.67 15.26
C ALA A 256 22.18 -3.56 13.78
N THR A 257 21.06 -4.20 13.41
CA THR A 257 20.45 -4.09 12.07
C THR A 257 19.98 -2.66 11.79
N MET A 258 19.38 -2.03 12.81
CA MET A 258 18.81 -0.69 12.72
C MET A 258 19.87 0.42 12.82
N ARG A 259 21.09 0.15 13.30
CA ARG A 259 22.15 1.16 13.58
C ARG A 259 22.40 2.16 12.44
N GLY A 260 22.23 1.76 11.18
CA GLY A 260 22.32 2.65 9.99
C GLY A 260 20.97 3.06 9.37
N ARG A 261 19.86 2.48 9.83
CA ARG A 261 18.50 2.72 9.36
C ARG A 261 17.67 3.60 10.31
N TRP A 262 18.16 3.84 11.53
CA TRP A 262 17.52 4.72 12.53
C TRP A 262 17.23 6.13 12.01
N ALA A 263 18.10 6.67 11.15
CA ALA A 263 17.86 7.98 10.54
C ALA A 263 16.61 7.98 9.64
N ALA A 264 16.31 6.87 8.95
CA ALA A 264 15.10 6.71 8.17
C ALA A 264 13.87 6.45 9.05
N LEU A 265 13.99 5.61 10.09
CA LEU A 265 12.89 5.36 11.04
C LEU A 265 12.53 6.59 11.89
N ARG A 266 13.49 7.46 12.22
CA ARG A 266 13.21 8.75 12.88
C ARG A 266 12.46 9.74 11.99
N ARG A 267 12.48 9.55 10.67
CA ARG A 267 11.63 10.31 9.73
C ARG A 267 10.20 9.76 9.68
N VAL A 268 9.99 8.54 10.19
CA VAL A 268 8.66 7.98 10.40
C VAL A 268 8.15 8.48 11.74
N ASP A 269 6.94 9.01 11.76
CA ASP A 269 6.28 9.49 12.97
C ASP A 269 5.90 8.32 13.91
N LEU A 270 6.88 7.79 14.63
CA LEU A 270 6.70 6.63 15.51
C LEU A 270 5.70 6.91 16.64
N LEU A 271 5.70 8.14 17.18
CA LEU A 271 4.74 8.54 18.20
C LEU A 271 3.33 8.61 17.61
N GLY A 272 3.17 9.22 16.44
CA GLY A 272 1.89 9.22 15.73
C GLY A 272 1.39 7.82 15.43
N ALA A 273 2.29 6.91 15.01
CA ALA A 273 1.96 5.50 14.79
C ALA A 273 1.52 4.79 16.06
N ALA A 274 2.21 4.98 17.18
CA ALA A 274 1.83 4.40 18.46
C ALA A 274 0.46 4.90 18.94
N LEU A 275 0.17 6.20 18.76
CA LEU A 275 -1.13 6.78 19.12
C LEU A 275 -2.27 6.25 18.25
N VAL A 276 -2.09 6.20 16.92
CA VAL A 276 -3.09 5.66 15.99
C VAL A 276 -3.29 4.16 16.21
N GLY A 277 -2.19 3.40 16.30
CA GLY A 277 -2.24 1.96 16.53
C GLY A 277 -2.87 1.61 17.88
N GLY A 278 -2.57 2.37 18.93
CA GLY A 278 -3.19 2.23 20.24
C GLY A 278 -4.69 2.56 20.22
N ALA A 279 -5.10 3.64 19.53
CA ALA A 279 -6.50 4.00 19.40
C ALA A 279 -7.30 2.92 18.64
N LEU A 280 -6.78 2.47 17.49
CA LEU A 280 -7.38 1.38 16.71
C LEU A 280 -7.41 0.08 17.51
N GLY A 281 -6.33 -0.24 18.22
CA GLY A 281 -6.26 -1.43 19.07
C GLY A 281 -7.27 -1.41 20.21
N ALA A 282 -7.46 -0.27 20.87
CA ALA A 282 -8.47 -0.11 21.91
C ALA A 282 -9.90 -0.29 21.35
N VAL A 283 -10.20 0.25 20.16
CA VAL A 283 -11.47 0.03 19.47
C VAL A 283 -11.65 -1.45 19.12
N VAL A 284 -10.64 -2.10 18.54
CA VAL A 284 -10.71 -3.51 18.15
C VAL A 284 -10.93 -4.40 19.37
N LEU A 285 -10.17 -4.20 20.46
CA LEU A 285 -10.30 -4.98 21.68
C LEU A 285 -11.64 -4.75 22.38
N THR A 286 -12.19 -3.53 22.33
CA THR A 286 -13.52 -3.22 22.89
C THR A 286 -14.60 -4.15 22.33
N PHE A 287 -14.62 -4.28 20.99
CA PHE A 287 -15.66 -5.04 20.31
C PHE A 287 -15.32 -6.52 20.18
N ALA A 288 -14.03 -6.87 20.13
CA ALA A 288 -13.62 -8.28 20.07
C ALA A 288 -13.82 -9.01 21.40
N ALA A 289 -13.69 -8.33 22.54
CA ALA A 289 -13.84 -8.93 23.87
C ALA A 289 -15.27 -8.84 24.45
N ALA A 290 -16.21 -8.24 23.72
CA ALA A 290 -17.60 -8.16 24.15
C ALA A 290 -18.27 -9.53 24.06
N ASP A 291 -19.11 -9.85 25.04
CA ASP A 291 -20.03 -10.99 24.98
C ASP A 291 -21.35 -10.51 24.35
N PRO A 292 -21.60 -10.77 23.06
CA PRO A 292 -22.71 -10.14 22.34
C PRO A 292 -24.07 -10.55 22.90
N GLU A 293 -24.16 -11.68 23.61
CA GLU A 293 -25.39 -12.15 24.24
C GLU A 293 -25.86 -11.23 25.37
N ARG A 294 -24.94 -10.53 26.03
CA ARG A 294 -25.21 -9.72 27.22
C ARG A 294 -24.96 -8.24 26.99
N GLU A 295 -23.91 -7.88 26.27
CA GLU A 295 -23.43 -6.50 26.18
C GLU A 295 -22.81 -6.19 24.80
N VAL A 296 -23.14 -5.03 24.23
CA VAL A 296 -22.54 -4.53 22.98
C VAL A 296 -21.10 -4.06 23.20
N VAL A 297 -20.83 -3.60 24.42
CA VAL A 297 -19.53 -3.11 24.87
C VAL A 297 -19.24 -3.86 26.16
N GLY A 298 -18.23 -4.75 26.13
CA GLY A 298 -17.88 -5.51 27.34
C GLY A 298 -17.35 -4.59 28.46
N PRO A 299 -17.13 -5.12 29.68
CA PRO A 299 -16.71 -4.32 30.84
C PRO A 299 -15.42 -3.52 30.61
N LEU A 300 -14.45 -4.13 29.90
CA LEU A 300 -13.20 -3.47 29.47
C LEU A 300 -13.44 -2.36 28.44
N GLY A 301 -14.48 -2.49 27.61
CA GLY A 301 -14.84 -1.53 26.57
C GLY A 301 -15.20 -0.15 27.11
N TYR A 302 -15.86 -0.07 28.27
CA TYR A 302 -16.16 1.20 28.93
C TYR A 302 -14.90 1.97 29.35
N ALA A 303 -13.78 1.28 29.60
CA ALA A 303 -12.48 1.90 29.86
C ALA A 303 -11.70 2.15 28.56
N LEU A 304 -11.74 1.21 27.61
CA LEU A 304 -10.98 1.27 26.35
C LEU A 304 -11.50 2.34 25.38
N LEU A 305 -12.82 2.62 25.32
CA LEU A 305 -13.37 3.66 24.45
C LEU A 305 -12.92 5.08 24.85
N PRO A 306 -12.97 5.49 26.14
CA PRO A 306 -12.35 6.74 26.59
C PRO A 306 -10.85 6.79 26.29
N VAL A 307 -10.11 5.69 26.49
CA VAL A 307 -8.68 5.60 26.14
C VAL A 307 -8.48 5.82 24.64
N ALA A 308 -9.28 5.18 23.79
CA ALA A 308 -9.23 5.38 22.34
C ALA A 308 -9.49 6.86 21.97
N ALA A 309 -10.50 7.49 22.58
CA ALA A 309 -10.80 8.91 22.36
C ALA A 309 -9.65 9.82 22.80
N LEU A 310 -9.03 9.55 23.94
CA LEU A 310 -7.85 10.28 24.44
C LEU A 310 -6.64 10.09 23.51
N LEU A 311 -6.39 8.87 23.03
CA LEU A 311 -5.31 8.58 22.08
C LEU A 311 -5.54 9.28 20.73
N VAL A 312 -6.78 9.34 20.24
CA VAL A 312 -7.14 10.12 19.05
C VAL A 312 -6.93 11.61 19.30
N ALA A 313 -7.35 12.15 20.44
CA ALA A 313 -7.13 13.56 20.78
C ALA A 313 -5.62 13.89 20.87
N ALA A 314 -4.84 13.03 21.51
CA ALA A 314 -3.38 13.13 21.57
C ALA A 314 -2.76 13.06 20.16
N TYR A 315 -3.24 12.16 19.30
CA TYR A 315 -2.81 12.07 17.91
C TYR A 315 -3.13 13.36 17.13
N VAL A 316 -4.33 13.93 17.28
CA VAL A 316 -4.70 15.18 16.60
C VAL A 316 -3.79 16.34 17.04
N VAL A 317 -3.50 16.44 18.33
CA VAL A 317 -2.58 17.45 18.87
C VAL A 317 -1.15 17.23 18.35
N HIS A 318 -0.68 15.98 18.37
CA HIS A 318 0.64 15.60 17.86
C HIS A 318 0.76 15.86 16.36
N HIS A 319 -0.21 15.43 15.55
CA HIS A 319 -0.27 15.62 14.11
C HIS A 319 -0.22 17.12 13.72
N ARG A 320 -0.83 18.00 14.52
CA ARG A 320 -0.73 19.45 14.31
C ARG A 320 0.69 19.97 14.52
N ARG A 321 1.43 19.44 15.49
CA ARG A 321 2.78 19.90 15.88
C ARG A 321 3.93 19.18 15.19
N ALA A 322 3.73 17.95 14.72
CA ALA A 322 4.76 17.11 14.17
C ALA A 322 5.34 17.67 12.87
N LEU A 323 6.67 17.71 12.73
CA LEU A 323 7.30 18.21 11.50
C LEU A 323 7.02 17.28 10.31
N SER A 324 7.04 15.96 10.54
CA SER A 324 6.79 14.91 9.56
C SER A 324 5.73 13.94 10.08
N PRO A 325 4.44 14.31 10.06
CA PRO A 325 3.37 13.47 10.63
C PRO A 325 3.20 12.14 9.90
N LEU A 326 2.67 11.13 10.61
CA LEU A 326 2.43 9.79 10.09
C LEU A 326 1.58 9.81 8.82
N VAL A 327 0.44 10.49 8.93
CA VAL A 327 -0.42 10.82 7.80
C VAL A 327 0.02 12.21 7.31
N PRO A 328 0.46 12.37 6.06
CA PRO A 328 0.83 13.67 5.52
C PRO A 328 -0.32 14.68 5.59
N ARG A 329 0.01 15.94 5.89
CA ARG A 329 -0.99 17.03 5.97
C ARG A 329 -1.62 17.24 4.60
N GLY A 330 -2.95 17.34 4.58
CA GLY A 330 -3.71 17.54 3.34
C GLY A 330 -4.00 16.28 2.54
N LEU A 331 -3.44 15.12 2.92
CA LEU A 331 -3.73 13.84 2.26
C LEU A 331 -5.22 13.45 2.44
N VAL A 332 -5.74 13.57 3.65
CA VAL A 332 -7.13 13.22 3.99
C VAL A 332 -8.08 14.37 3.62
N ARG A 333 -8.22 14.63 2.33
CA ARG A 333 -9.15 15.61 1.74
C ARG A 333 -9.78 15.03 0.46
N GLY A 334 -10.75 15.74 -0.11
CA GLY A 334 -11.24 15.47 -1.46
C GLY A 334 -11.78 14.04 -1.65
N ARG A 335 -11.25 13.30 -2.63
CA ARG A 335 -11.65 11.93 -2.96
C ARG A 335 -11.26 10.92 -1.89
N LEU A 336 -10.13 11.12 -1.21
CA LEU A 336 -9.69 10.16 -0.20
C LEU A 336 -10.71 10.03 0.94
N VAL A 337 -11.27 11.14 1.46
CA VAL A 337 -12.30 11.10 2.51
C VAL A 337 -13.52 10.29 2.09
N ARG A 338 -13.98 10.50 0.85
CA ARG A 338 -15.11 9.74 0.26
C ARG A 338 -14.74 8.26 0.13
N ALA A 339 -13.54 7.94 -0.37
CA ALA A 339 -13.06 6.56 -0.51
C ALA A 339 -12.94 5.85 0.84
N LEU A 340 -12.46 6.53 1.88
CA LEU A 340 -12.42 5.99 3.25
C LEU A 340 -13.83 5.68 3.77
N GLY A 341 -14.80 6.57 3.56
CA GLY A 341 -16.19 6.35 3.93
C GLY A 341 -16.82 5.17 3.20
N VAL A 342 -16.59 5.05 1.88
CA VAL A 342 -17.05 3.90 1.10
C VAL A 342 -16.41 2.60 1.59
N SER A 343 -15.10 2.60 1.83
CA SER A 343 -14.36 1.43 2.31
C SER A 343 -14.85 0.96 3.68
N LEU A 344 -15.18 1.89 4.58
CA LEU A 344 -15.81 1.57 5.86
C LEU A 344 -17.16 0.87 5.68
N LEU A 345 -18.03 1.39 4.81
CA LEU A 345 -19.34 0.82 4.53
C LEU A 345 -19.26 -0.54 3.81
N VAL A 346 -18.27 -0.71 2.92
CA VAL A 346 -17.91 -2.01 2.34
C VAL A 346 -17.57 -3.01 3.46
N GLY A 347 -16.78 -2.59 4.46
CA GLY A 347 -16.45 -3.41 5.62
C GLY A 347 -17.68 -3.86 6.41
N VAL A 348 -18.62 -2.95 6.66
CA VAL A 348 -19.90 -3.25 7.34
C VAL A 348 -20.72 -4.28 6.55
N ALA A 349 -20.84 -4.11 5.23
CA ALA A 349 -21.59 -5.04 4.38
C ALA A 349 -20.91 -6.42 4.29
N LEU A 350 -19.58 -6.44 4.16
CA LEU A 350 -18.79 -7.66 4.06
C LEU A 350 -18.90 -8.51 5.32
N VAL A 351 -18.74 -7.91 6.50
CA VAL A 351 -18.77 -8.66 7.77
C VAL A 351 -20.13 -9.28 8.06
N ALA A 352 -21.22 -8.59 7.70
CA ALA A 352 -22.58 -9.11 7.86
C ALA A 352 -22.79 -10.42 7.08
N VAL A 353 -22.25 -10.52 5.86
CA VAL A 353 -22.34 -11.78 5.09
C VAL A 353 -21.41 -12.85 5.67
N VAL A 354 -20.17 -12.47 6.01
CA VAL A 354 -19.15 -13.41 6.47
C VAL A 354 -19.54 -14.08 7.79
N VAL A 355 -20.20 -13.35 8.70
CA VAL A 355 -20.58 -13.88 10.01
C VAL A 355 -21.98 -14.50 9.99
N ASP A 356 -22.98 -13.82 9.42
CA ASP A 356 -24.37 -14.22 9.59
C ASP A 356 -24.86 -15.28 8.59
N VAL A 357 -24.19 -15.47 7.43
CA VAL A 357 -24.54 -16.58 6.52
C VAL A 357 -24.21 -17.95 7.13
N PRO A 358 -22.99 -18.18 7.69
CA PRO A 358 -22.72 -19.41 8.43
C PRO A 358 -23.63 -19.57 9.66
N LEU A 359 -23.99 -18.48 10.33
CA LEU A 359 -24.93 -18.52 11.46
C LEU A 359 -26.30 -19.02 11.00
N LEU A 360 -26.85 -18.47 9.91
CA LEU A 360 -28.12 -18.91 9.34
C LEU A 360 -28.09 -20.37 8.90
N ALA A 361 -27.00 -20.81 8.26
CA ALA A 361 -26.82 -22.20 7.83
C ALA A 361 -26.85 -23.20 8.99
N ARG A 362 -26.47 -22.77 10.20
CA ARG A 362 -26.51 -23.61 11.42
C ARG A 362 -27.89 -23.66 12.07
N LEU A 363 -28.79 -22.75 11.71
CA LEU A 363 -30.16 -22.72 12.26
C LEU A 363 -31.12 -23.68 11.54
N VAL A 364 -30.69 -24.27 10.41
CA VAL A 364 -31.49 -25.21 9.59
C VAL A 364 -31.47 -26.62 10.23
N PRO A 365 -32.63 -27.28 10.44
CA PRO A 365 -32.68 -28.64 10.96
C PRO A 365 -32.04 -29.67 10.00
N ALA A 366 -31.46 -30.74 10.55
CA ALA A 366 -31.18 -31.95 9.78
C ALA A 366 -32.51 -32.48 9.21
N THR A 367 -32.60 -32.70 7.90
CA THR A 367 -33.77 -33.33 7.29
C THR A 367 -33.92 -34.75 7.85
N GLU A 368 -35.16 -35.19 8.12
CA GLU A 368 -35.46 -36.54 8.61
C GLU A 368 -34.83 -37.60 7.68
N GLY A 369 -33.77 -38.26 8.16
CA GLY A 369 -33.04 -39.33 7.46
C GLY A 369 -31.71 -38.94 6.81
N GLY A 370 -31.31 -37.66 6.85
CA GLY A 370 -29.98 -37.18 6.44
C GLY A 370 -29.17 -36.70 7.63
N ASP A 371 -27.84 -36.91 7.60
CA ASP A 371 -26.93 -36.34 8.59
C ASP A 371 -27.19 -34.83 8.73
N THR A 372 -27.04 -34.30 9.95
CA THR A 372 -27.05 -32.85 10.21
C THR A 372 -26.19 -32.15 9.15
N ILE A 373 -26.64 -31.01 8.58
CA ILE A 373 -25.80 -30.18 7.72
C ILE A 373 -24.47 -30.02 8.46
N GLY A 374 -23.45 -30.73 7.98
CA GLY A 374 -22.20 -30.85 8.71
C GLY A 374 -21.59 -29.46 8.87
N GLN A 375 -20.76 -29.23 9.88
CA GLN A 375 -19.99 -27.98 9.99
C GLN A 375 -19.26 -27.63 8.67
N SER A 376 -18.96 -28.66 7.87
CA SER A 376 -18.44 -28.61 6.50
C SER A 376 -19.39 -27.99 5.46
N GLU A 377 -20.70 -28.25 5.48
CA GLU A 377 -21.63 -27.71 4.48
C GLU A 377 -21.95 -26.23 4.70
N ALA A 378 -22.10 -25.78 5.96
CA ALA A 378 -22.25 -24.36 6.29
C ALA A 378 -21.05 -23.53 5.80
N ALA A 379 -19.84 -24.09 5.90
CA ALA A 379 -18.63 -23.48 5.34
C ALA A 379 -18.68 -23.40 3.81
N LEU A 380 -19.20 -24.43 3.13
CA LEU A 380 -19.35 -24.47 1.67
C LEU A 380 -20.39 -23.45 1.14
N VAL A 381 -21.41 -23.08 1.92
CA VAL A 381 -22.36 -22.00 1.55
C VAL A 381 -21.63 -20.66 1.47
N LEU A 382 -20.80 -20.33 2.47
CA LEU A 382 -20.04 -19.08 2.50
C LEU A 382 -19.03 -18.99 1.33
N VAL A 383 -18.46 -20.12 0.90
CA VAL A 383 -17.57 -20.19 -0.27
C VAL A 383 -18.23 -19.64 -1.53
N ARG A 384 -19.55 -19.82 -1.72
CA ARG A 384 -20.29 -19.30 -2.89
C ARG A 384 -20.23 -17.77 -3.00
N PHE A 385 -20.36 -17.09 -1.86
CA PHE A 385 -20.20 -15.64 -1.77
C PHE A 385 -18.73 -15.24 -1.94
N LEU A 386 -17.86 -15.91 -1.19
CA LEU A 386 -16.45 -15.58 -1.08
C LEU A 386 -15.71 -15.72 -2.43
N VAL A 387 -16.02 -16.74 -3.24
CA VAL A 387 -15.43 -16.92 -4.59
C VAL A 387 -15.85 -15.80 -5.56
N ALA A 388 -17.05 -15.23 -5.39
CA ALA A 388 -17.53 -14.16 -6.26
C ALA A 388 -16.83 -12.81 -5.98
N VAL A 389 -16.32 -12.58 -4.77
CA VAL A 389 -15.63 -11.34 -4.38
C VAL A 389 -14.36 -11.09 -5.21
N PRO A 390 -13.40 -12.04 -5.34
CA PRO A 390 -12.23 -11.89 -6.22
C PRO A 390 -12.61 -11.62 -7.68
N VAL A 391 -13.62 -12.32 -8.19
CA VAL A 391 -14.12 -12.14 -9.57
C VAL A 391 -14.63 -10.72 -9.76
N GLY A 392 -15.42 -10.21 -8.81
CA GLY A 392 -15.88 -8.82 -8.78
C GLY A 392 -14.71 -7.83 -8.73
N ALA A 393 -13.68 -8.08 -7.93
CA ALA A 393 -12.52 -7.18 -7.81
C ALA A 393 -11.73 -7.06 -9.13
N LEU A 394 -11.54 -8.17 -9.85
CA LEU A 394 -10.92 -8.16 -11.18
C LEU A 394 -11.81 -7.44 -12.21
N ALA A 395 -13.10 -7.73 -12.22
CA ALA A 395 -14.07 -7.08 -13.09
C ALA A 395 -14.14 -5.57 -12.81
N GLY A 396 -14.07 -5.16 -11.55
CA GLY A 396 -14.09 -3.76 -11.12
C GLY A 396 -12.87 -3.00 -11.61
N GLY A 397 -11.68 -3.59 -11.47
CA GLY A 397 -10.43 -3.02 -12.01
C GLY A 397 -10.42 -2.91 -13.54
N TRP A 398 -11.09 -3.85 -14.23
CA TRP A 398 -11.26 -3.79 -15.69
C TRP A 398 -12.27 -2.72 -16.13
N LEU A 399 -13.45 -2.66 -15.48
CA LEU A 399 -14.53 -1.72 -15.76
C LEU A 399 -14.18 -0.27 -15.43
N LEU A 400 -13.28 -0.06 -14.45
CA LEU A 400 -12.76 1.24 -14.06
C LEU A 400 -12.33 2.08 -15.27
N ARG A 401 -11.67 1.43 -16.25
CA ARG A 401 -11.16 2.07 -17.47
C ARG A 401 -12.24 2.62 -18.40
N ARG A 402 -13.47 2.11 -18.29
CA ARG A 402 -14.58 2.47 -19.18
C ARG A 402 -15.58 3.41 -18.51
N ALA A 403 -15.91 3.17 -17.24
CA ALA A 403 -17.01 3.85 -16.56
C ALA A 403 -16.58 4.81 -15.44
N GLY A 404 -15.30 4.78 -15.03
CA GLY A 404 -14.77 5.60 -13.93
C GLY A 404 -15.12 5.06 -12.54
N ALA A 405 -14.36 5.50 -11.52
CA ALA A 405 -14.38 4.89 -10.20
C ALA A 405 -15.76 4.92 -9.51
N GLY A 406 -16.44 6.07 -9.55
CA GLY A 406 -17.70 6.23 -8.84
C GLY A 406 -18.85 5.38 -9.40
N VAL A 407 -18.93 5.22 -10.72
CA VAL A 407 -19.99 4.41 -11.36
C VAL A 407 -19.80 2.92 -11.07
N VAL A 408 -18.56 2.43 -11.15
CA VAL A 408 -18.26 1.01 -10.92
C VAL A 408 -18.45 0.64 -9.45
N ALA A 409 -17.91 1.44 -8.52
CA ALA A 409 -18.10 1.19 -7.09
C ALA A 409 -19.57 1.37 -6.66
N GLY A 410 -20.23 2.42 -7.15
CA GLY A 410 -21.65 2.66 -6.86
C GLY A 410 -22.54 1.53 -7.38
N GLY A 411 -22.32 1.07 -8.62
CA GLY A 411 -23.03 -0.07 -9.19
C GLY A 411 -22.78 -1.37 -8.43
N GLY A 412 -21.53 -1.66 -8.04
CA GLY A 412 -21.19 -2.83 -7.22
C GLY A 412 -21.87 -2.82 -5.86
N LEU A 413 -21.87 -1.68 -5.17
CA LEU A 413 -22.55 -1.54 -3.87
C LEU A 413 -24.08 -1.55 -4.00
N ALA A 414 -24.64 -1.08 -5.11
CA ALA A 414 -26.07 -1.23 -5.38
C ALA A 414 -26.44 -2.71 -5.57
N LEU A 415 -25.65 -3.49 -6.32
CA LEU A 415 -25.83 -4.94 -6.44
C LEU A 415 -25.73 -5.63 -5.07
N THR A 416 -24.77 -5.22 -4.25
CA THR A 416 -24.61 -5.70 -2.87
C THR A 416 -25.84 -5.40 -2.03
N ALA A 417 -26.37 -4.17 -2.11
CA ALA A 417 -27.57 -3.77 -1.40
C ALA A 417 -28.80 -4.56 -1.85
N THR A 418 -28.95 -4.83 -3.14
CA THR A 418 -30.04 -5.68 -3.65
C THR A 418 -29.92 -7.10 -3.09
N GLY A 419 -28.74 -7.70 -3.13
CA GLY A 419 -28.52 -9.04 -2.61
C GLY A 419 -28.74 -9.15 -1.10
N LEU A 420 -28.21 -8.21 -0.31
CA LEU A 420 -28.48 -8.12 1.13
C LEU A 420 -29.96 -7.87 1.45
N GLY A 421 -30.64 -7.06 0.63
CA GLY A 421 -32.07 -6.82 0.76
C GLY A 421 -32.89 -8.10 0.57
N VAL A 422 -32.55 -8.92 -0.42
CA VAL A 422 -33.15 -10.24 -0.63
C VAL A 422 -32.80 -11.20 0.51
N MET A 423 -31.54 -11.21 0.97
CA MET A 423 -31.13 -12.04 2.12
C MET A 423 -31.89 -11.68 3.40
N SER A 424 -32.28 -10.42 3.55
CA SER A 424 -33.05 -9.98 4.69
C SER A 424 -34.47 -10.55 4.77
N THR A 425 -34.96 -11.15 3.68
CA THR A 425 -36.25 -11.88 3.64
C THR A 425 -36.07 -13.39 3.73
N TRP A 426 -34.85 -13.89 3.97
CA TRP A 426 -34.59 -15.32 4.08
C TRP A 426 -35.13 -15.90 5.39
N ASP A 427 -35.65 -17.12 5.26
CA ASP A 427 -36.06 -18.00 6.35
C ASP A 427 -35.06 -19.15 6.54
N GLY A 428 -35.37 -20.07 7.46
CA GLY A 428 -34.52 -21.23 7.75
C GLY A 428 -34.34 -22.20 6.57
N ALA A 429 -35.23 -22.22 5.57
CA ALA A 429 -35.12 -23.12 4.42
C ALA A 429 -34.46 -22.46 3.20
N SER A 430 -34.33 -21.14 3.21
CA SER A 430 -33.88 -20.35 2.06
C SER A 430 -32.50 -20.74 1.52
N LEU A 431 -31.60 -21.25 2.37
CA LEU A 431 -30.25 -21.68 1.97
C LEU A 431 -30.22 -23.02 1.23
N GLU A 432 -31.24 -23.85 1.40
CA GLU A 432 -31.39 -25.12 0.66
C GLU A 432 -31.86 -24.88 -0.77
N HIS A 433 -32.55 -23.77 -1.00
CA HIS A 433 -33.02 -23.41 -2.33
C HIS A 433 -31.87 -22.98 -3.25
N TRP A 434 -31.94 -23.41 -4.51
CA TRP A 434 -30.94 -23.07 -5.53
C TRP A 434 -30.81 -21.55 -5.75
N THR A 435 -31.85 -20.79 -5.43
CA THR A 435 -31.92 -19.32 -5.52
C THR A 435 -30.98 -18.62 -4.54
N SER A 436 -30.53 -19.27 -3.46
CA SER A 436 -29.55 -18.70 -2.54
C SER A 436 -28.18 -18.47 -3.18
N THR A 437 -27.78 -19.36 -4.09
CA THR A 437 -26.47 -19.32 -4.77
C THR A 437 -26.28 -18.07 -5.65
N PRO A 438 -27.19 -17.74 -6.59
CA PRO A 438 -27.06 -16.52 -7.38
C PRO A 438 -27.14 -15.26 -6.52
N VAL A 439 -27.94 -15.25 -5.44
CA VAL A 439 -27.99 -14.11 -4.51
C VAL A 439 -26.64 -13.90 -3.80
N LEU A 440 -26.07 -14.97 -3.22
CA LEU A 440 -24.72 -14.93 -2.61
C LEU A 440 -23.65 -14.48 -3.60
N ALA A 441 -23.69 -15.03 -4.83
CA ALA A 441 -22.73 -14.70 -5.87
C ALA A 441 -22.85 -13.24 -6.32
N VAL A 442 -24.07 -12.72 -6.52
CA VAL A 442 -24.31 -11.32 -6.88
C VAL A 442 -23.86 -10.37 -5.78
N THR A 443 -24.15 -10.69 -4.51
CA THR A 443 -23.68 -9.90 -3.36
C THR A 443 -22.15 -9.86 -3.30
N GLY A 444 -21.50 -11.01 -3.44
CA GLY A 444 -20.03 -11.10 -3.42
C GLY A 444 -19.38 -10.36 -4.60
N LEU A 445 -19.92 -10.56 -5.81
CA LEU A 445 -19.47 -9.84 -7.00
C LEU A 445 -19.64 -8.33 -6.85
N GLY A 446 -20.76 -7.88 -6.28
CA GLY A 446 -21.03 -6.48 -5.98
C GLY A 446 -19.99 -5.85 -5.05
N ILE A 447 -19.66 -6.52 -3.94
CA ILE A 447 -18.62 -6.06 -3.00
C ILE A 447 -17.27 -6.00 -3.72
N GLY A 448 -16.92 -7.06 -4.46
CA GLY A 448 -15.70 -7.14 -5.25
C GLY A 448 -15.55 -5.98 -6.21
N LEU A 449 -16.61 -5.66 -6.98
CA LEU A 449 -16.62 -4.56 -7.96
C LEU A 449 -16.24 -3.20 -7.34
N ALA A 450 -16.52 -2.98 -6.05
CA ALA A 450 -16.18 -1.74 -5.36
C ALA A 450 -14.73 -1.67 -4.86
N LEU A 451 -14.04 -2.80 -4.67
CA LEU A 451 -12.72 -2.82 -4.03
C LEU A 451 -11.65 -2.08 -4.84
N ALA A 452 -11.48 -2.43 -6.12
CA ALA A 452 -10.44 -1.82 -6.95
C ALA A 452 -10.71 -0.33 -7.25
N PRO A 453 -11.95 0.09 -7.60
CA PRO A 453 -12.25 1.50 -7.84
C PRO A 453 -12.13 2.41 -6.62
N VAL A 454 -12.45 1.92 -5.42
CA VAL A 454 -12.28 2.70 -4.18
C VAL A 454 -10.79 2.94 -3.89
N ASN A 455 -9.95 1.92 -4.07
CA ASN A 455 -8.50 2.06 -3.94
C ASN A 455 -7.93 3.01 -5.00
N ASP A 456 -8.39 2.92 -6.25
CA ASP A 456 -7.98 3.84 -7.32
C ASP A 456 -8.37 5.29 -7.02
N ALA A 457 -9.62 5.52 -6.58
CA ALA A 457 -10.10 6.85 -6.20
C ALA A 457 -9.32 7.45 -5.03
N ALA A 458 -8.90 6.61 -4.07
CA ALA A 458 -8.04 7.02 -2.97
C ALA A 458 -6.63 7.44 -3.44
N LEU A 459 -6.11 6.76 -4.46
CA LEU A 459 -4.77 7.02 -5.02
C LEU A 459 -4.74 8.18 -6.02
N ALA A 460 -5.86 8.50 -6.66
CA ALA A 460 -5.94 9.48 -7.74
C ALA A 460 -5.53 10.92 -7.34
N GLU A 461 -5.67 11.29 -6.07
CA GLU A 461 -5.31 12.62 -5.56
C GLU A 461 -4.05 12.61 -4.68
N SER A 462 -3.47 11.44 -4.42
CA SER A 462 -2.23 11.32 -3.65
C SER A 462 -1.01 11.43 -4.56
N SER A 463 0.01 12.18 -4.13
CA SER A 463 1.32 12.20 -4.80
C SER A 463 2.01 10.83 -4.67
N ASP A 464 2.92 10.51 -5.60
CA ASP A 464 3.65 9.22 -5.61
C ASP A 464 4.36 8.91 -4.26
N ASP A 465 4.71 9.96 -3.50
CA ASP A 465 5.33 9.91 -2.17
C ASP A 465 4.37 9.59 -1.01
N THR A 466 3.07 9.39 -1.27
CA THR A 466 2.04 9.20 -0.23
C THR A 466 1.08 8.04 -0.52
N HIS A 467 1.35 7.25 -1.57
CA HIS A 467 0.50 6.15 -2.01
C HIS A 467 0.43 5.01 -1.00
N GLY A 468 1.54 4.69 -0.33
CA GLY A 468 1.57 3.67 0.71
C GLY A 468 0.67 4.04 1.88
N THR A 469 0.74 5.29 2.33
CA THR A 469 -0.10 5.80 3.41
C THR A 469 -1.59 5.86 3.01
N ALA A 470 -1.92 6.36 1.81
CA ALA A 470 -3.31 6.43 1.34
C ALA A 470 -3.96 5.04 1.25
N SER A 471 -3.24 4.08 0.66
CA SER A 471 -3.70 2.68 0.56
C SER A 471 -3.92 2.04 1.92
N ALA A 472 -3.00 2.27 2.87
CA ALA A 472 -3.13 1.77 4.23
C ALA A 472 -4.40 2.29 4.91
N LEU A 473 -4.70 3.59 4.78
CA LEU A 473 -5.90 4.17 5.37
C LEU A 473 -7.19 3.56 4.82
N VAL A 474 -7.25 3.22 3.54
CA VAL A 474 -8.44 2.57 2.94
C VAL A 474 -8.68 1.18 3.53
N VAL A 475 -7.62 0.40 3.72
CA VAL A 475 -7.72 -0.94 4.35
C VAL A 475 -8.10 -0.81 5.82
N VAL A 476 -7.48 0.12 6.56
CA VAL A 476 -7.85 0.40 7.97
C VAL A 476 -9.33 0.78 8.06
N ALA A 477 -9.82 1.67 7.20
CA ALA A 477 -11.22 2.06 7.20
C ALA A 477 -12.16 0.86 7.00
N ARG A 478 -11.82 -0.07 6.10
CA ARG A 478 -12.57 -1.32 5.91
C ARG A 478 -12.56 -2.20 7.14
N MET A 479 -11.40 -2.40 7.76
CA MET A 479 -11.27 -3.23 8.97
C MET A 479 -12.03 -2.65 10.15
N VAL A 480 -11.96 -1.33 10.35
CA VAL A 480 -12.78 -0.63 11.34
C VAL A 480 -14.27 -0.82 11.02
N GLY A 481 -14.66 -0.71 9.76
CA GLY A 481 -16.02 -1.00 9.29
C GLY A 481 -16.48 -2.43 9.62
N MET A 482 -15.62 -3.44 9.44
CA MET A 482 -15.93 -4.82 9.81
C MET A 482 -16.11 -4.98 11.33
N VAL A 483 -15.19 -4.46 12.14
CA VAL A 483 -15.22 -4.65 13.60
C VAL A 483 -16.37 -3.88 14.25
N VAL A 484 -16.49 -2.59 13.95
CA VAL A 484 -17.54 -1.73 14.51
C VAL A 484 -18.90 -2.09 13.91
N GLY A 485 -18.94 -2.39 12.60
CA GLY A 485 -20.16 -2.81 11.91
C GLY A 485 -20.73 -4.09 12.46
N LEU A 486 -19.90 -5.11 12.68
CA LEU A 486 -20.34 -6.37 13.28
C LEU A 486 -20.97 -6.14 14.65
N ALA A 487 -20.31 -5.39 15.54
CA ALA A 487 -20.84 -5.12 16.87
C ALA A 487 -22.17 -4.37 16.84
N LEU A 488 -22.29 -3.32 16.02
CA LEU A 488 -23.53 -2.55 15.89
C LEU A 488 -24.67 -3.37 15.27
N LEU A 489 -24.40 -4.11 14.20
CA LEU A 489 -25.42 -4.93 13.54
C LEU A 489 -25.84 -6.09 14.44
N THR A 490 -24.91 -6.74 15.12
CA THR A 490 -25.19 -7.80 16.09
C THR A 490 -26.05 -7.27 17.23
N ALA A 491 -25.75 -6.08 17.78
CA ALA A 491 -26.59 -5.44 18.79
C ALA A 491 -28.02 -5.20 18.31
N VAL A 492 -28.19 -4.70 17.09
CA VAL A 492 -29.53 -4.52 16.46
C VAL A 492 -30.23 -5.87 16.28
N GLY A 493 -29.50 -6.89 15.82
CA GLY A 493 -30.00 -8.24 15.65
C GLY A 493 -30.48 -8.84 16.97
N LEU A 494 -29.66 -8.79 18.03
CA LEU A 494 -30.01 -9.33 19.33
C LEU A 494 -31.19 -8.58 19.98
N HIS A 495 -31.27 -7.26 19.78
CA HIS A 495 -32.45 -6.52 20.23
C HIS A 495 -33.74 -7.04 19.56
N ALA A 496 -33.69 -7.33 18.25
CA ALA A 496 -34.81 -7.93 17.53
C ALA A 496 -35.09 -9.38 17.99
N TYR A 497 -34.05 -10.17 18.23
CA TYR A 497 -34.15 -11.54 18.77
C TYR A 497 -34.89 -11.56 20.10
N TYR A 498 -34.41 -10.80 21.10
CA TYR A 498 -35.01 -10.78 22.42
C TYR A 498 -36.43 -10.22 22.40
N GLY A 499 -36.72 -9.25 21.52
CA GLY A 499 -38.08 -8.78 21.27
C GLY A 499 -38.99 -9.88 20.74
N ALA A 500 -38.51 -10.72 19.81
CA ALA A 500 -39.25 -11.85 19.27
C ALA A 500 -39.44 -12.97 20.31
N VAL A 501 -38.39 -13.30 21.09
CA VAL A 501 -38.46 -14.30 22.17
C VAL A 501 -39.43 -13.89 23.27
N ALA A 502 -39.42 -12.61 23.67
CA ALA A 502 -40.33 -12.08 24.69
C ALA A 502 -41.81 -12.12 24.26
N ALA A 503 -42.08 -12.20 22.95
CA ALA A 503 -43.42 -12.32 22.39
C ALA A 503 -43.89 -13.78 22.25
N LEU A 504 -43.04 -14.77 22.54
CA LEU A 504 -43.38 -16.19 22.41
C LEU A 504 -44.36 -16.63 23.51
N PRO A 505 -45.42 -17.38 23.17
CA PRO A 505 -46.31 -17.99 24.17
C PRO A 505 -45.59 -19.01 25.07
N ASP A 506 -44.64 -19.76 24.50
CA ASP A 506 -43.83 -20.75 25.20
C ASP A 506 -42.33 -20.51 24.89
N PRO A 507 -41.54 -20.02 25.86
CA PRO A 507 -40.11 -19.79 25.68
C PRO A 507 -39.25 -21.06 25.70
N THR A 508 -39.85 -22.25 25.87
CA THR A 508 -39.17 -23.54 25.78
C THR A 508 -39.31 -24.23 24.42
N ASP A 509 -40.15 -23.68 23.53
CA ASP A 509 -40.31 -24.17 22.16
C ASP A 509 -39.05 -23.88 21.33
N THR A 510 -38.31 -24.95 21.03
CA THR A 510 -37.05 -24.88 20.29
C THR A 510 -37.21 -24.38 18.87
N ASP A 511 -38.34 -24.65 18.21
CA ASP A 511 -38.58 -24.22 16.84
C ASP A 511 -38.98 -22.75 16.80
N ALA A 512 -39.76 -22.29 17.78
CA ALA A 512 -40.05 -20.87 17.95
C ALA A 512 -38.80 -20.05 18.28
N LEU A 513 -37.90 -20.58 19.12
CA LEU A 513 -36.59 -19.96 19.39
C LEU A 513 -35.68 -19.90 18.15
N ARG A 514 -35.67 -20.96 17.32
CA ARG A 514 -34.96 -20.95 16.03
C ARG A 514 -35.54 -19.89 15.08
N ALA A 515 -36.86 -19.78 15.00
CA ALA A 515 -37.50 -18.73 14.20
C ALA A 515 -37.13 -17.32 14.68
N ALA A 516 -37.05 -17.10 16.00
CA ALA A 516 -36.54 -15.85 16.56
C ALA A 516 -35.07 -15.60 16.17
N ALA A 517 -34.23 -16.65 16.15
CA ALA A 517 -32.83 -16.52 15.71
C ALA A 517 -32.71 -16.15 14.22
N VAL A 518 -33.64 -16.58 13.36
CA VAL A 518 -33.73 -16.11 11.97
C VAL A 518 -34.09 -14.62 11.91
N VAL A 519 -34.92 -14.12 12.84
CA VAL A 519 -35.23 -12.68 12.98
C VAL A 519 -33.98 -11.86 13.33
N GLN A 520 -33.06 -12.40 14.12
CA GLN A 520 -31.75 -11.77 14.39
C GLN A 520 -30.99 -11.53 13.08
N VAL A 521 -30.77 -12.61 12.31
CA VAL A 521 -29.99 -12.59 11.07
C VAL A 521 -30.61 -11.67 10.02
N SER A 522 -31.93 -11.76 9.82
CA SER A 522 -32.65 -10.88 8.87
C SER A 522 -32.56 -9.40 9.27
N SER A 523 -32.52 -9.08 10.57
CA SER A 523 -32.34 -7.72 11.06
C SER A 523 -30.93 -7.19 10.79
N VAL A 524 -29.92 -8.05 10.93
CA VAL A 524 -28.53 -7.74 10.55
C VAL A 524 -28.44 -7.43 9.05
N PHE A 525 -29.03 -8.27 8.19
CA PHE A 525 -29.04 -8.04 6.73
C PHE A 525 -29.79 -6.77 6.34
N ARG A 526 -30.87 -6.39 7.02
CA ARG A 526 -31.53 -5.08 6.82
C ARG A 526 -30.60 -3.91 7.14
N GLY A 527 -29.90 -3.96 8.27
CA GLY A 527 -28.92 -2.94 8.64
C GLY A 527 -27.77 -2.85 7.63
N ALA A 528 -27.23 -3.99 7.21
CA ALA A 528 -26.19 -4.09 6.20
C ALA A 528 -26.65 -3.58 4.81
N THR A 529 -27.92 -3.79 4.45
CA THR A 529 -28.53 -3.23 3.25
C THR A 529 -28.50 -1.70 3.29
N GLY A 530 -28.89 -1.09 4.42
CA GLY A 530 -28.79 0.36 4.61
C GLY A 530 -27.35 0.88 4.45
N ALA A 531 -26.37 0.19 5.03
CA ALA A 531 -24.95 0.52 4.87
C ALA A 531 -24.49 0.42 3.42
N ALA A 532 -24.90 -0.63 2.69
CA ALA A 532 -24.56 -0.80 1.28
C ALA A 532 -25.22 0.27 0.38
N VAL A 533 -26.47 0.67 0.64
CA VAL A 533 -27.14 1.78 -0.06
C VAL A 533 -26.40 3.10 0.17
N LEU A 534 -26.10 3.43 1.43
CA LEU A 534 -25.31 4.63 1.76
C LEU A 534 -23.93 4.59 1.09
N GLY A 535 -23.30 3.40 1.06
CA GLY A 535 -22.03 3.17 0.39
C GLY A 535 -22.14 3.40 -1.11
N ALA A 536 -23.19 2.92 -1.76
CA ALA A 536 -23.45 3.12 -3.18
C ALA A 536 -23.62 4.61 -3.51
N LEU A 537 -24.44 5.32 -2.74
CA LEU A 537 -24.66 6.76 -2.90
C LEU A 537 -23.37 7.55 -2.71
N LEU A 538 -22.60 7.24 -1.68
CA LEU A 538 -21.31 7.88 -1.43
C LEU A 538 -20.29 7.54 -2.53
N ALA A 539 -20.29 6.31 -3.04
CA ALA A 539 -19.40 5.87 -4.10
C ALA A 539 -19.64 6.64 -5.41
N LEU A 540 -20.89 6.98 -5.74
CA LEU A 540 -21.20 7.83 -6.90
C LEU A 540 -20.50 9.20 -6.82
N THR A 541 -20.22 9.69 -5.61
CA THR A 541 -19.49 10.95 -5.41
C THR A 541 -17.98 10.85 -5.64
N LEU A 542 -17.40 9.65 -5.83
CA LEU A 542 -15.96 9.48 -6.14
C LEU A 542 -15.57 10.06 -7.51
N GLY A 543 -16.57 10.37 -8.35
CA GLY A 543 -16.41 11.05 -9.63
C GLY A 543 -16.22 10.09 -10.80
N ARG A 544 -16.49 10.62 -12.01
CA ARG A 544 -16.01 10.04 -13.26
C ARG A 544 -14.62 10.61 -13.48
N SER A 545 -13.62 9.75 -13.65
CA SER A 545 -12.29 10.17 -14.07
C SER A 545 -12.38 10.66 -15.52
N THR A 546 -12.92 11.87 -15.74
CA THR A 546 -12.51 12.63 -16.91
C THR A 546 -11.09 13.05 -16.63
N THR A 547 -10.16 12.53 -17.41
CA THR A 547 -8.89 13.21 -17.67
C THR A 547 -9.22 14.64 -18.05
N ARG A 548 -9.23 15.54 -17.06
CA ARG A 548 -9.17 16.97 -17.31
C ARG A 548 -7.81 17.17 -17.95
N SER A 549 -7.80 17.36 -19.27
CA SER A 549 -6.80 18.18 -19.92
C SER A 549 -6.59 19.40 -19.02
N ALA A 550 -5.35 19.58 -18.54
CA ALA A 550 -5.03 20.57 -17.55
C ALA A 550 -5.54 21.94 -18.01
N ALA A 551 -6.56 22.43 -17.31
CA ALA A 551 -7.08 23.76 -17.51
C ALA A 551 -5.98 24.76 -17.13
N THR A 552 -5.54 25.49 -18.14
CA THR A 552 -5.11 26.89 -18.10
C THR A 552 -5.16 27.54 -16.71
N VAL A 553 -3.98 27.80 -16.15
CA VAL A 553 -3.82 28.76 -15.05
C VAL A 553 -4.18 30.14 -15.61
N PRO A 554 -5.09 30.90 -14.97
CA PRO A 554 -5.36 32.28 -15.37
C PRO A 554 -4.24 33.18 -14.85
N GLY A 555 -3.11 33.18 -15.54
CA GLY A 555 -2.05 34.19 -15.43
C GLY A 555 -2.11 35.07 -16.66
N GLY A 556 -2.29 36.39 -16.46
CA GLY A 556 -2.55 37.36 -17.52
C GLY A 556 -1.52 37.32 -18.65
N CYS A 557 -1.87 36.67 -19.75
CA CYS A 557 -1.15 36.78 -21.00
C CYS A 557 -1.90 37.80 -21.86
N ARG A 558 -1.22 38.91 -22.17
CA ARG A 558 -1.71 39.88 -23.17
C ARG A 558 -1.89 39.13 -24.49
N ARG A 559 -3.06 39.30 -25.09
CA ARG A 559 -3.39 38.79 -26.43
C ARG A 559 -2.26 39.13 -27.41
N LEU A 560 -1.64 38.10 -27.98
CA LEU A 560 -0.91 38.19 -29.24
C LEU A 560 -1.71 37.47 -30.32
N GLY A 561 -1.90 38.16 -31.45
CA GLY A 561 -2.17 37.63 -32.79
C GLY A 561 -3.28 36.59 -32.97
N ALA A 562 -4.42 37.02 -33.52
CA ALA A 562 -5.38 36.11 -34.11
C ALA A 562 -4.76 35.40 -35.34
N GLY A 563 -4.48 34.10 -35.20
CA GLY A 563 -4.15 33.16 -36.27
C GLY A 563 -4.76 31.79 -35.94
N SER A 564 -5.73 31.38 -36.75
CA SER A 564 -6.40 30.06 -36.83
C SER A 564 -6.13 29.01 -35.73
N VAL A 565 -7.01 28.95 -34.72
CA VAL A 565 -7.10 27.78 -33.82
C VAL A 565 -8.03 26.75 -34.47
N GLY A 566 -7.45 25.74 -35.13
CA GLY A 566 -8.20 24.69 -35.80
C GLY A 566 -7.43 23.42 -36.21
N GLY A 567 -6.17 23.25 -35.79
CA GLY A 567 -5.37 22.05 -36.04
C GLY A 567 -4.77 21.49 -34.76
N MET A 568 -4.64 20.16 -34.66
CA MET A 568 -3.83 19.54 -33.61
C MET A 568 -2.37 19.99 -33.78
N ALA A 569 -1.74 20.48 -32.72
CA ALA A 569 -0.33 20.89 -32.75
C ALA A 569 0.55 19.71 -33.17
N THR A 570 1.39 19.91 -34.17
CA THR A 570 2.37 18.92 -34.65
C THR A 570 3.51 18.78 -33.66
N THR A 571 4.23 17.65 -33.68
CA THR A 571 5.40 17.46 -32.81
C THR A 571 6.47 18.53 -33.03
N SER A 572 6.67 18.95 -34.29
CA SER A 572 7.56 20.06 -34.64
C SER A 572 7.14 21.37 -33.96
N GLU A 573 5.86 21.74 -34.00
CA GLU A 573 5.34 22.95 -33.32
C GLU A 573 5.54 22.89 -31.80
N LEU A 574 5.39 21.72 -31.18
CA LEU A 574 5.65 21.56 -29.74
C LEU A 574 7.13 21.71 -29.39
N LEU A 575 8.03 21.14 -30.19
CA LEU A 575 9.47 21.25 -29.95
C LEU A 575 9.96 22.70 -30.17
N LEU A 576 9.40 23.39 -31.17
CA LEU A 576 9.65 24.80 -31.42
C LEU A 576 9.15 25.70 -30.26
N ASP A 577 7.95 25.43 -29.70
CA ASP A 577 7.45 26.18 -28.52
C ASP A 577 8.38 26.02 -27.30
N VAL A 578 8.93 24.82 -27.07
CA VAL A 578 9.90 24.60 -25.98
C VAL A 578 11.19 25.39 -26.24
N LEU A 579 11.72 25.36 -27.46
CA LEU A 579 12.91 26.12 -27.84
C LEU A 579 12.71 27.62 -27.67
N ASP A 580 11.55 28.15 -28.09
CA ASP A 580 11.22 29.57 -27.95
C ASP A 580 11.12 30.00 -26.48
N ARG A 581 10.58 29.16 -25.58
CA ARG A 581 10.57 29.44 -24.13
C ARG A 581 11.98 29.51 -23.54
N VAL A 582 12.86 28.59 -23.94
CA VAL A 582 14.28 28.64 -23.53
C VAL A 582 14.90 29.93 -24.04
N ARG A 583 14.64 30.30 -25.30
CA ARG A 583 15.15 31.52 -25.91
C ARG A 583 14.71 32.78 -25.20
N GLU A 584 13.42 32.90 -24.90
CA GLU A 584 12.88 34.03 -24.13
C GLU A 584 13.56 34.15 -22.76
N THR A 585 13.74 33.02 -22.08
CA THR A 585 14.35 32.99 -20.74
C THR A 585 15.83 33.37 -20.79
N VAL A 586 16.63 32.83 -21.72
CA VAL A 586 18.05 33.19 -21.88
C VAL A 586 18.20 34.68 -22.22
N ARG A 587 17.37 35.22 -23.11
CA ARG A 587 17.43 36.64 -23.47
C ARG A 587 17.11 37.54 -22.29
N GLY A 588 16.00 37.29 -21.61
CA GLY A 588 15.63 38.07 -20.42
C GLY A 588 16.71 37.98 -19.33
N LEU A 589 17.26 36.79 -19.11
CA LEU A 589 18.35 36.56 -18.16
C LEU A 589 19.58 37.42 -18.46
N LEU A 590 20.04 37.42 -19.71
CA LEU A 590 21.22 38.19 -20.14
C LEU A 590 20.95 39.70 -20.27
N ASP A 591 19.69 40.12 -20.30
CA ASP A 591 19.29 41.54 -20.23
C ASP A 591 19.28 42.04 -18.78
N ASP A 592 18.91 41.19 -17.82
CA ASP A 592 18.69 41.58 -16.42
C ASP A 592 19.95 41.47 -15.54
N ILE A 593 20.89 40.56 -15.83
CA ILE A 593 22.10 40.37 -15.01
C ILE A 593 23.23 41.34 -15.41
N PRO A 594 23.89 42.03 -14.46
CA PRO A 594 25.09 42.80 -14.76
C PRO A 594 26.21 41.92 -15.33
N GLU A 595 26.91 42.42 -16.35
CA GLU A 595 27.91 41.64 -17.10
C GLU A 595 29.04 41.14 -16.19
N GLU A 596 29.44 41.92 -15.18
CA GLU A 596 30.51 41.55 -14.25
C GLU A 596 30.15 40.32 -13.39
N ARG A 597 28.86 40.04 -13.23
CA ARG A 597 28.32 38.96 -12.39
C ARG A 597 28.10 37.66 -13.16
N LEU A 598 28.22 37.67 -14.48
CA LEU A 598 28.00 36.47 -15.32
C LEU A 598 28.94 35.32 -14.97
N SER A 599 30.20 35.65 -14.66
CA SER A 599 31.23 34.67 -14.30
C SER A 599 31.39 34.49 -12.79
N GLU A 600 30.47 35.04 -11.98
CA GLU A 600 30.48 34.88 -10.52
C GLU A 600 29.59 33.69 -10.12
N PRO A 601 30.08 32.78 -9.26
CA PRO A 601 29.26 31.69 -8.76
C PRO A 601 28.32 32.20 -7.65
N PRO A 602 27.04 31.74 -7.60
CA PRO A 602 26.11 32.18 -6.55
C PRO A 602 26.51 31.69 -5.15
N VAL A 603 27.24 30.58 -5.07
CA VAL A 603 27.91 30.02 -3.88
C VAL A 603 29.15 29.25 -4.32
N ASP A 604 30.15 29.10 -3.45
CA ASP A 604 31.35 28.30 -3.74
C ASP A 604 30.97 26.87 -4.18
N GLY A 605 31.57 26.42 -5.29
CA GLY A 605 31.28 25.12 -5.89
C GLY A 605 30.06 25.08 -6.83
N ALA A 606 29.34 26.19 -7.04
CA ALA A 606 28.20 26.25 -7.97
C ALA A 606 28.57 26.78 -9.36
N ASN A 607 27.82 26.35 -10.37
CA ASN A 607 28.01 26.80 -11.75
C ASN A 607 27.70 28.29 -11.92
N THR A 608 28.50 28.97 -12.74
CA THR A 608 28.32 30.38 -13.10
C THR A 608 27.23 30.53 -14.16
N VAL A 609 26.61 31.71 -14.24
CA VAL A 609 25.59 32.00 -15.27
C VAL A 609 26.19 31.90 -16.68
N ALA A 610 27.42 32.41 -16.87
CA ALA A 610 28.16 32.32 -18.12
C ALA A 610 28.37 30.86 -18.55
N TRP A 611 28.83 30.00 -17.63
CA TRP A 611 29.02 28.58 -17.93
C TRP A 611 27.71 27.89 -18.25
N LEU A 612 26.63 28.15 -17.50
CA LEU A 612 25.33 27.52 -17.72
C LEU A 612 24.75 27.86 -19.10
N VAL A 613 24.80 29.14 -19.49
CA VAL A 613 24.34 29.58 -20.82
C VAL A 613 25.24 29.07 -21.93
N TRP A 614 26.56 29.06 -21.74
CA TRP A 614 27.48 28.48 -22.73
C TRP A 614 27.27 26.96 -22.88
N HIS A 615 27.18 26.22 -21.77
CA HIS A 615 26.98 24.76 -21.73
C HIS A 615 25.69 24.35 -22.44
N LEU A 616 24.56 24.94 -22.07
CA LEU A 616 23.29 24.61 -22.71
C LEU A 616 23.31 24.93 -24.21
N THR A 617 24.02 25.99 -24.61
CA THR A 617 24.16 26.35 -26.02
C THR A 617 25.01 25.33 -26.76
N ARG A 618 26.15 24.91 -26.18
CA ARG A 618 27.02 23.86 -26.75
C ARG A 618 26.29 22.53 -26.90
N VAL A 619 25.49 22.14 -25.91
CA VAL A 619 24.69 20.89 -25.95
C VAL A 619 23.66 20.97 -27.06
N LEU A 620 22.91 22.07 -27.17
CA LEU A 620 21.95 22.25 -28.27
C LEU A 620 22.63 22.22 -29.64
N ASP A 621 23.72 22.97 -29.80
CA ASP A 621 24.49 23.06 -31.05
C ASP A 621 25.02 21.68 -31.46
N THR A 622 25.77 21.01 -30.59
CA THR A 622 26.39 19.71 -30.91
C THR A 622 25.36 18.60 -31.10
N HIS A 623 24.42 18.42 -30.18
CA HIS A 623 23.50 17.28 -30.23
C HIS A 623 22.47 17.39 -31.35
N VAL A 624 22.04 18.61 -31.70
CA VAL A 624 21.09 18.81 -32.80
C VAL A 624 21.82 18.82 -34.14
N ALA A 625 23.01 19.44 -34.24
CA ALA A 625 23.77 19.40 -35.48
C ALA A 625 24.13 17.96 -35.86
N ASP A 626 24.66 17.17 -34.91
CA ASP A 626 24.99 15.75 -35.10
C ASP A 626 23.77 14.92 -35.51
N ALA A 627 22.63 15.11 -34.83
CA ALA A 627 21.42 14.36 -35.13
C ALA A 627 20.84 14.66 -36.53
N PHE A 628 21.16 15.80 -37.13
CA PHE A 628 20.65 16.22 -38.45
C PHE A 628 21.75 16.31 -39.52
N ASP A 629 22.94 15.75 -39.26
CA ASP A 629 24.10 15.80 -40.16
C ASP A 629 24.44 17.23 -40.61
N ARG A 630 24.38 18.19 -39.67
CA ARG A 630 24.74 19.60 -39.89
C ARG A 630 26.07 19.94 -39.24
N ASP A 631 26.69 20.99 -39.75
CA ASP A 631 27.90 21.53 -39.13
C ASP A 631 27.56 22.29 -37.84
N VAL A 632 28.47 22.20 -36.85
CA VAL A 632 28.33 22.82 -35.53
C VAL A 632 28.68 24.32 -35.61
N VAL A 633 27.72 25.18 -35.24
CA VAL A 633 27.81 26.66 -35.33
C VAL A 633 29.01 27.20 -34.58
N TRP A 634 29.34 26.59 -33.44
CA TRP A 634 30.50 26.94 -32.62
C TRP A 634 31.80 27.09 -33.42
N THR A 635 32.02 26.19 -34.39
CA THR A 635 33.23 26.16 -35.21
C THR A 635 33.03 26.83 -36.57
N THR A 636 31.86 26.71 -37.19
CA THR A 636 31.64 27.26 -38.54
C THR A 636 31.50 28.77 -38.54
N ASP A 637 30.89 29.33 -37.50
CA ASP A 637 30.55 30.77 -37.44
C ASP A 637 31.61 31.56 -36.64
N GLY A 638 32.75 30.94 -36.32
CA GLY A 638 33.89 31.58 -35.67
C GLY A 638 33.69 31.87 -34.17
N TRP A 639 32.68 31.28 -33.52
CA TRP A 639 32.42 31.50 -32.10
C TRP A 639 33.51 30.92 -31.19
N TYR A 640 34.12 29.79 -31.56
CA TYR A 640 35.25 29.20 -30.85
C TYR A 640 36.42 30.17 -30.68
N ASP A 641 36.85 30.81 -31.79
CA ASP A 641 37.94 31.79 -31.77
C ASP A 641 37.54 33.07 -31.03
N ARG A 642 36.27 33.45 -31.10
CA ARG A 642 35.74 34.66 -30.46
C ARG A 642 35.63 34.52 -28.94
N PHE A 643 35.20 33.36 -28.45
CA PHE A 643 35.14 33.05 -27.03
C PHE A 643 36.53 32.77 -26.44
N ALA A 644 37.47 32.23 -27.24
CA ALA A 644 38.86 31.99 -26.87
C ALA A 644 39.05 31.25 -25.52
N LEU A 645 38.16 30.31 -25.21
CA LEU A 645 38.20 29.54 -23.96
C LEU A 645 39.39 28.57 -23.94
N PRO A 646 39.96 28.23 -22.77
CA PRO A 646 41.12 27.35 -22.64
C PRO A 646 40.79 25.85 -22.83
N PHE A 647 39.80 25.54 -23.66
CA PHE A 647 39.28 24.19 -23.88
C PHE A 647 39.35 23.83 -25.37
N PRO A 648 39.44 22.54 -25.73
CA PRO A 648 39.37 22.12 -27.12
C PRO A 648 37.99 22.47 -27.73
N ALA A 649 37.91 22.62 -29.06
CA ALA A 649 36.65 22.94 -29.75
C ALA A 649 35.53 21.91 -29.52
N SER A 650 35.87 20.66 -29.21
CA SER A 650 34.92 19.60 -28.84
C SER A 650 34.32 19.77 -27.44
N ALA A 651 34.88 20.64 -26.60
CA ALA A 651 34.39 20.87 -25.25
C ALA A 651 32.98 21.48 -25.27
N HIS A 652 32.15 20.94 -24.39
CA HIS A 652 30.76 21.33 -24.27
C HIS A 652 30.27 21.32 -22.82
N GLY A 653 31.13 21.06 -21.82
CA GLY A 653 30.82 21.16 -20.39
C GLY A 653 30.81 19.83 -19.60
N TYR A 654 30.59 18.68 -20.26
CA TYR A 654 30.64 17.40 -19.57
C TYR A 654 32.06 17.06 -19.10
N GLY A 655 32.18 16.70 -17.81
CA GLY A 655 33.46 16.29 -17.21
C GLY A 655 34.36 17.43 -16.74
N MET A 656 33.91 18.69 -16.86
CA MET A 656 34.62 19.86 -16.34
C MET A 656 34.56 19.92 -14.81
N ASP A 657 35.68 20.29 -14.19
CA ASP A 657 35.74 20.56 -12.76
C ASP A 657 35.32 22.00 -12.42
N TYR A 658 35.40 22.36 -11.14
CA TYR A 658 34.96 23.68 -10.70
C TYR A 658 35.86 24.82 -11.21
N ASP A 659 37.16 24.57 -11.37
CA ASP A 659 38.09 25.57 -11.90
C ASP A 659 37.85 25.81 -13.39
N ASP A 660 37.52 24.75 -14.15
CA ASP A 660 37.08 24.84 -15.54
C ASP A 660 35.81 25.68 -15.67
N VAL A 661 34.85 25.52 -14.76
CA VAL A 661 33.61 26.31 -14.74
C VAL A 661 33.91 27.80 -14.56
N LEU A 662 34.86 28.15 -13.69
CA LEU A 662 35.29 29.54 -13.46
C LEU A 662 36.12 30.12 -14.62
N ALA A 663 36.71 29.25 -15.45
CA ALA A 663 37.45 29.66 -16.64
C ALA A 663 36.55 30.05 -17.82
N VAL A 664 35.25 29.70 -17.81
CA VAL A 664 34.28 30.18 -18.81
C VAL A 664 33.91 31.64 -18.55
N ARG A 665 34.63 32.55 -19.24
CA ARG A 665 34.40 34.00 -19.21
C ARG A 665 34.00 34.50 -20.59
N ALA A 666 32.80 35.06 -20.70
CA ALA A 666 32.26 35.59 -21.95
C ALA A 666 31.38 36.81 -21.67
N SER A 667 31.32 37.74 -22.62
CA SER A 667 30.42 38.89 -22.56
C SER A 667 28.96 38.44 -22.73
N ALA A 668 28.01 39.23 -22.20
CA ALA A 668 26.59 39.01 -22.48
C ALA A 668 26.29 39.02 -23.99
N ALA A 669 27.02 39.85 -24.76
CA ALA A 669 26.87 39.95 -26.20
C ALA A 669 27.32 38.68 -26.93
N ASP A 670 28.43 38.07 -26.51
CA ASP A 670 28.94 36.83 -27.11
C ASP A 670 28.06 35.63 -26.75
N LEU A 671 27.64 35.52 -25.48
CA LEU A 671 26.68 34.50 -25.03
C LEU A 671 25.36 34.60 -25.80
N ARG A 672 24.78 35.79 -25.90
CA ARG A 672 23.54 36.02 -26.64
C ARG A 672 23.70 35.72 -28.12
N GLY A 673 24.80 36.18 -28.72
CA GLY A 673 25.08 35.99 -30.14
C GLY A 673 25.23 34.52 -30.52
N TYR A 674 26.03 33.76 -29.76
CA TYR A 674 26.21 32.34 -30.00
C TYR A 674 24.91 31.54 -29.76
N PHE A 675 24.18 31.87 -28.70
CA PHE A 675 22.90 31.25 -28.39
C PHE A 675 21.86 31.52 -29.49
N ASP A 676 21.74 32.75 -29.97
CA ASP A 676 20.80 33.10 -31.06
C ASP A 676 21.15 32.39 -32.37
N ALA A 677 22.44 32.27 -32.72
CA ALA A 677 22.89 31.53 -33.89
C ALA A 677 22.56 30.03 -33.78
N THR A 678 22.78 29.45 -32.60
CA THR A 678 22.43 28.05 -32.30
C THR A 678 20.92 27.82 -32.38
N VAL A 679 20.11 28.70 -31.78
CA VAL A 679 18.65 28.61 -31.84
C VAL A 679 18.16 28.68 -33.29
N ALA A 680 18.78 29.50 -34.15
CA ALA A 680 18.43 29.53 -35.57
C ALA A 680 18.70 28.19 -36.27
N LEU A 681 19.86 27.56 -36.01
CA LEU A 681 20.16 26.21 -36.51
C LEU A 681 19.15 25.17 -36.02
N VAL A 682 18.85 25.18 -34.72
CA VAL A 682 17.93 24.22 -34.09
C VAL A 682 16.50 24.42 -34.61
N ALA A 683 16.04 25.66 -34.73
CA ALA A 683 14.70 25.96 -35.25
C ALA A 683 14.54 25.50 -36.70
N ASP A 684 15.55 25.72 -37.54
CA ASP A 684 15.54 25.24 -38.92
C ASP A 684 15.54 23.70 -38.99
N ALA A 685 16.33 23.02 -38.15
CA ALA A 685 16.31 21.56 -38.04
C ALA A 685 14.93 21.03 -37.59
N LEU A 686 14.38 21.58 -36.51
CA LEU A 686 13.08 21.19 -35.96
C LEU A 686 11.92 21.44 -36.94
N GLY A 687 11.99 22.51 -37.75
CA GLY A 687 11.01 22.81 -38.79
C GLY A 687 10.85 21.70 -39.83
N THR A 688 11.86 20.84 -40.00
CA THR A 688 11.82 19.69 -40.93
C THR A 688 11.33 18.38 -40.30
N VAL A 689 11.05 18.37 -38.99
CA VAL A 689 10.67 17.16 -38.25
C VAL A 689 9.22 16.77 -38.51
N THR A 690 9.01 15.48 -38.79
CA THR A 690 7.70 14.84 -38.83
C THR A 690 7.68 13.68 -37.83
N ASP A 691 6.49 13.22 -37.44
CA ASP A 691 6.35 12.10 -36.49
C ASP A 691 7.07 10.83 -36.96
N ALA A 692 7.15 10.61 -38.28
CA ALA A 692 7.86 9.46 -38.86
C ALA A 692 9.39 9.53 -38.69
N HIS A 693 9.96 10.73 -38.51
CA HIS A 693 11.41 10.90 -38.33
C HIS A 693 11.87 10.53 -36.92
N LEU A 694 10.98 10.53 -35.92
CA LEU A 694 11.35 10.41 -34.50
C LEU A 694 11.92 9.04 -34.12
N ASP A 695 11.55 7.99 -34.86
CA ASP A 695 12.01 6.62 -34.62
C ASP A 695 13.36 6.30 -35.31
N ARG A 696 13.91 7.24 -36.10
CA ARG A 696 15.23 7.08 -36.73
C ARG A 696 16.31 6.96 -35.66
N VAL A 697 17.11 5.90 -35.71
CA VAL A 697 18.28 5.74 -34.83
C VAL A 697 19.36 6.76 -35.22
N VAL A 698 19.86 7.50 -34.23
CA VAL A 698 20.93 8.51 -34.39
C VAL A 698 22.20 8.15 -33.64
N ASP A 699 22.14 7.22 -32.67
CA ASP A 699 23.31 6.76 -31.92
C ASP A 699 23.09 5.29 -31.49
N GLU A 700 23.97 4.40 -31.96
CA GLU A 700 23.93 2.96 -31.72
C GLU A 700 24.77 2.52 -30.52
N ASP A 701 25.53 3.42 -29.87
CA ASP A 701 26.42 3.09 -28.75
C ASP A 701 25.66 2.82 -27.43
N TRP A 702 24.33 2.94 -27.43
CA TRP A 702 23.44 2.78 -26.28
C TRP A 702 22.48 1.60 -26.44
N ASP A 703 22.06 0.97 -25.33
CA ASP A 703 21.04 -0.09 -25.32
C ASP A 703 19.83 0.28 -24.42
N PRO A 704 18.63 0.54 -24.99
CA PRO A 704 18.33 0.54 -26.42
C PRO A 704 18.98 1.73 -27.16
N PRO A 705 19.18 1.63 -28.49
CA PRO A 705 19.80 2.69 -29.29
C PRO A 705 19.00 3.98 -29.22
N VAL A 706 19.68 5.12 -29.29
CA VAL A 706 19.07 6.44 -29.17
C VAL A 706 18.41 6.81 -30.49
N THR A 707 17.10 7.07 -30.45
CA THR A 707 16.38 7.59 -31.60
C THR A 707 16.43 9.12 -31.66
N LEU A 708 16.13 9.70 -32.82
CA LEU A 708 16.05 11.14 -33.03
C LEU A 708 15.11 11.80 -32.01
N GLY A 709 13.96 11.19 -31.75
CA GLY A 709 13.02 11.67 -30.73
C GLY A 709 13.63 11.70 -29.33
N VAL A 710 14.37 10.65 -28.94
CA VAL A 710 15.06 10.62 -27.63
C VAL A 710 16.16 11.67 -27.56
N ARG A 711 16.97 11.84 -28.62
CA ARG A 711 18.03 12.85 -28.69
C ARG A 711 17.48 14.27 -28.57
N LEU A 712 16.42 14.60 -29.31
CA LEU A 712 15.76 15.90 -29.27
C LEU A 712 15.16 16.22 -27.90
N VAL A 713 14.45 15.26 -27.30
CA VAL A 713 13.92 15.41 -25.93
C VAL A 713 15.06 15.58 -24.93
N SER A 714 16.15 14.82 -25.05
CA SER A 714 17.30 14.94 -24.16
C SER A 714 17.95 16.31 -24.26
N ALA A 715 18.19 16.83 -25.48
CA ALA A 715 18.81 18.13 -25.69
C ALA A 715 17.93 19.28 -25.18
N LEU A 716 16.62 19.26 -25.46
CA LEU A 716 15.70 20.30 -24.97
C LEU A 716 15.46 20.21 -23.46
N ASN A 717 15.42 19.01 -22.89
CA ASN A 717 15.33 18.84 -21.43
C ASN A 717 16.59 19.38 -20.74
N ASP A 718 17.78 19.10 -21.29
CA ASP A 718 19.04 19.66 -20.77
C ASP A 718 19.01 21.20 -20.81
N ALA A 719 18.61 21.79 -21.94
CA ALA A 719 18.50 23.22 -22.09
C ALA A 719 17.51 23.88 -21.11
N THR A 720 16.34 23.27 -20.91
CA THR A 720 15.32 23.77 -19.96
C THR A 720 15.78 23.66 -18.49
N GLN A 721 16.55 22.63 -18.14
CA GLN A 721 17.13 22.50 -16.80
C GLN A 721 18.22 23.56 -16.55
N HIS A 722 19.16 23.71 -17.49
CA HIS A 722 20.28 24.63 -17.33
C HIS A 722 19.86 26.10 -17.41
N VAL A 723 18.88 26.46 -18.25
CA VAL A 723 18.33 27.83 -18.25
C VAL A 723 17.59 28.14 -16.93
N GLY A 724 16.92 27.15 -16.34
CA GLY A 724 16.29 27.28 -15.02
C GLY A 724 17.31 27.48 -13.91
N GLN A 725 18.43 26.75 -13.94
CA GLN A 725 19.56 26.94 -13.02
C GLN A 725 20.19 28.32 -13.20
N ALA A 726 20.37 28.78 -14.44
CA ALA A 726 20.94 30.09 -14.74
C ALA A 726 20.02 31.22 -14.23
N ALA A 727 18.72 31.11 -14.44
CA ALA A 727 17.72 32.04 -13.90
C ALA A 727 17.72 32.06 -12.36
N TYR A 728 17.86 30.90 -11.71
CA TYR A 728 17.99 30.83 -10.26
C TYR A 728 19.26 31.49 -9.75
N ALA A 729 20.42 31.20 -10.37
CA ALA A 729 21.71 31.77 -10.02
C ALA A 729 21.71 33.30 -10.20
N ALA A 730 21.22 33.80 -11.34
CA ALA A 730 21.06 35.24 -11.55
C ALA A 730 20.13 35.90 -10.54
N GLY A 731 19.03 35.23 -10.17
CA GLY A 731 18.13 35.72 -9.13
C GLY A 731 18.76 35.84 -7.74
N ILE A 732 19.83 35.10 -7.45
CA ILE A 732 20.65 35.26 -6.24
C ILE A 732 21.64 36.42 -6.43
N LEU A 733 22.35 36.44 -7.55
CA LEU A 733 23.41 37.40 -7.85
C LEU A 733 22.92 38.85 -8.05
N THR A 734 21.63 39.04 -8.33
CA THR A 734 20.98 40.35 -8.51
C THR A 734 20.31 40.89 -7.23
N ARG A 735 20.17 40.07 -6.18
CA ARG A 735 19.56 40.48 -4.89
C ARG A 735 20.57 41.04 -3.88
N HIS A 736 21.86 40.88 -4.16
CA HIS A 736 23.00 41.35 -3.37
C HIS A 736 23.91 42.16 -4.29
#